data_AF-A0A8J6FVM2-F1
#
_entry.id   AF-A0A8J6FVM2-F1
#
_cell.length_a   1.000
_cell.length_b   1.000
_cell.length_c   1.000
_cell.angle_alpha   90.00
_cell.angle_beta   90.00
_cell.angle_gamma   90.00
#
_symmetry.space_group_name_H-M   'P 1'
#
loop_
_entity.id
_entity.type
_entity.pdbx_description
1 polymer ?
#
loop_
_entity_poly.entity_id
_entity_poly.type
_entity_poly.pdbx_seq_one_letter_code
_entity_poly.pdbx_strand_id
1 'polypeptide(L)'
;MKNVLPADGPQLACVKKTSYTDCIKAIAGSEADAITLDAGWVYEAGLTPNNLKPVVAEVYGTPEKPQTSYLAVAVVKKGSGFQLDELQGKKSCHTGLGRSAGWNIPVGLLFCKFPEPRSPIEKAVASFFSGSCVPCADSASFPKLCQLCPGCGCSSLQPYYGYAGAFKCLKDGGGDVAFVKHTTIFEVLPQKSDRDQYELLCPDNTRKPVDQFEECYLARVPSHAVVARAMDGKEDLIWEILKVAQENFGKGKSKDFQLFDSPLEKDLLFKNSAIGLLKIPSRMDYRLYLGHNYVTAIRNVREGECPESPSSNVPVKWCALGHHERQKCDEWSVNSGGQIDCESAETTEDCIDKIVNGEADAMSLDGGYAYIAGQCGLVPVMAENYGYYAVAVVKASNRGITWENLKGKKSCHTAVDRTAGWNIPMGLLYSRTKSCKFDEYFSQGCAPGYEKNSTLCDLCMGPNKCAPNNKEGYFGYTGAFRCLVEKGDVAFVKHQTVMQNTEGKNPDAWAKDLKLTDFELLCPDGSRKPVTEYASCHLAQAPNHVVVSRKEKAARVSTVLRNQQGAFGSNADCSTSFCLFKSDTKDLLFRDDTKCLYKVPDGTTWEKYLGEDYVQAVGNMKKCSTSHTRRVGDSAGGAFQPYLDSLRQELQQRDPTLLSVAVALFAVLLTLVFWKFIWSRKSSQRAVLFVGLCDSGKTLLFVRLLTGHYRDTQTSITDSSAAYKVNNNRGNSLTLIDLPGHESLRLQFLDRFKSSARAVVFVVDSAAFQREVKDVAEFLYQVLIDSMGLKNAPSFLIACNKQDIAMAKSAKLIQQQLEKELNTLRVTRSAAPSTLDSSSTAPVQLGKKGKEFEFSQLPLKVEFLECSAKGGRGDADTADIQDLEKWLAKIA
;
A
#
# COMPACT_ATOMS: atom_id res chain seq x y z
N MET A 1 16.93 23.27 -29.74
CA MET A 1 16.42 22.13 -28.94
C MET A 1 15.17 21.60 -29.61
N LYS A 2 15.08 20.29 -29.89
CA LYS A 2 13.82 19.67 -30.30
C LYS A 2 12.91 19.59 -29.07
N ASN A 3 11.66 20.04 -29.18
CA ASN A 3 10.68 19.86 -28.11
C ASN A 3 10.39 18.36 -27.97
N VAL A 4 10.82 17.79 -26.84
CA VAL A 4 10.67 16.36 -26.54
C VAL A 4 9.24 16.03 -26.07
N LEU A 5 8.56 17.02 -25.49
CA LEU A 5 7.15 16.93 -25.09
C LEU A 5 6.27 17.71 -26.08
N PRO A 6 5.03 17.26 -26.34
CA PRO A 6 4.06 18.00 -27.14
C PRO A 6 3.86 19.42 -26.58
N ALA A 7 3.43 20.38 -27.42
CA ALA A 7 3.14 21.74 -26.97
C ALA A 7 2.07 21.78 -25.84
N ASP A 8 1.20 20.75 -25.80
CA ASP A 8 0.14 20.57 -24.80
C ASP A 8 0.51 19.55 -23.69
N GLY A 9 1.78 19.10 -23.66
CA GLY A 9 2.30 18.14 -22.69
C GLY A 9 2.69 18.78 -21.35
N PRO A 10 2.98 17.97 -20.32
CA PRO A 10 3.35 18.47 -19.01
C PRO A 10 4.63 19.31 -19.06
N GLN A 11 4.62 20.49 -18.42
CA GLN A 11 5.74 21.42 -18.41
C GLN A 11 6.45 21.42 -17.06
N LEU A 12 7.78 21.51 -17.08
CA LEU A 12 8.61 21.63 -15.90
C LEU A 12 8.92 23.11 -15.61
N ALA A 13 8.63 23.55 -14.38
CA ALA A 13 8.96 24.89 -13.90
C ALA A 13 9.90 24.80 -12.69
N CYS A 14 10.80 25.77 -12.54
CA CYS A 14 11.78 25.78 -11.47
C CYS A 14 11.38 26.79 -10.37
N VAL A 15 11.36 26.33 -9.12
CA VAL A 15 11.18 27.17 -7.93
C VAL A 15 12.50 27.23 -7.18
N LYS A 16 13.05 28.44 -7.00
CA LYS A 16 14.33 28.63 -6.31
C LYS A 16 14.10 28.81 -4.80
N LYS A 17 14.83 28.04 -4.00
CA LYS A 17 14.92 28.18 -2.53
C LYS A 17 16.39 28.06 -2.10
N THR A 18 16.65 28.29 -0.82
CA THR A 18 18.01 28.40 -0.24
C THR A 18 18.49 27.14 0.47
N SER A 19 17.59 26.20 0.80
CA SER A 19 17.94 24.97 1.50
C SER A 19 16.95 23.83 1.19
N TYR A 20 17.32 22.58 1.51
CA TYR A 20 16.41 21.43 1.42
C TYR A 20 15.16 21.62 2.29
N THR A 21 15.33 22.16 3.50
CA THR A 21 14.21 22.47 4.41
C THR A 21 13.22 23.44 3.80
N ASP A 22 13.70 24.49 3.12
CA ASP A 22 12.83 25.47 2.46
C ASP A 22 12.10 24.86 1.26
N CYS A 23 12.74 23.96 0.52
CA CYS A 23 12.08 23.20 -0.55
C CYS A 23 11.01 22.25 0.00
N ILE A 24 11.29 21.54 1.09
CA ILE A 24 10.31 20.65 1.75
C ILE A 24 9.07 21.47 2.18
N LYS A 25 9.29 22.61 2.83
CA LYS A 25 8.21 23.52 3.23
C LYS A 25 7.44 24.08 2.03
N ALA A 26 8.14 24.43 0.94
CA ALA A 26 7.50 24.91 -0.28
C ALA A 26 6.62 23.84 -0.94
N ILE A 27 7.05 22.58 -0.92
CA ILE A 27 6.23 21.47 -1.44
C ILE A 27 5.02 21.22 -0.55
N ALA A 28 5.21 21.20 0.78
CA ALA A 28 4.12 21.07 1.74
C ALA A 28 3.09 22.22 1.61
N GLY A 29 3.57 23.45 1.40
CA GLY A 29 2.76 24.65 1.16
C GLY A 29 2.21 24.81 -0.27
N SER A 30 2.37 23.80 -1.14
CA SER A 30 1.91 23.83 -2.54
C SER A 30 2.53 24.92 -3.43
N GLU A 31 3.68 25.48 -3.04
CA GLU A 31 4.48 26.40 -3.86
C GLU A 31 5.39 25.68 -4.86
N ALA A 32 5.75 24.42 -4.56
CA ALA A 32 6.53 23.54 -5.41
C ALA A 32 5.92 22.12 -5.42
N ASP A 33 6.33 21.25 -6.35
CA ASP A 33 5.73 19.92 -6.50
C ASP A 33 6.67 18.77 -6.10
N ALA A 34 7.98 18.90 -6.34
CA ALA A 34 8.92 17.80 -6.14
C ALA A 34 10.34 18.28 -5.84
N ILE A 35 11.09 17.49 -5.06
CA ILE A 35 12.53 17.63 -4.87
C ILE A 35 13.17 16.27 -4.61
N THR A 36 14.38 16.05 -5.11
CA THR A 36 15.20 14.88 -4.78
C THR A 36 15.91 15.08 -3.45
N LEU A 37 15.72 14.14 -2.52
CA LEU A 37 16.28 14.17 -1.17
C LEU A 37 17.09 12.92 -0.86
N ASP A 38 18.15 13.08 -0.06
CA ASP A 38 18.82 11.96 0.60
C ASP A 38 17.89 11.32 1.65
N ALA A 39 18.13 10.04 1.98
CA ALA A 39 17.32 9.27 2.93
C ALA A 39 17.15 9.97 4.29
N GLY A 40 18.15 10.71 4.78
CA GLY A 40 18.00 11.50 6.01
C GLY A 40 16.94 12.59 5.90
N TRP A 41 16.90 13.28 4.75
CA TRP A 41 15.92 14.33 4.48
C TRP A 41 14.54 13.78 4.11
N VAL A 42 14.46 12.57 3.54
CA VAL A 42 13.18 11.87 3.33
C VAL A 42 12.47 11.62 4.66
N TYR A 43 13.21 11.32 5.74
CA TYR A 43 12.66 11.21 7.08
C TYR A 43 12.02 12.53 7.53
N GLU A 44 12.78 13.63 7.48
CA GLU A 44 12.30 14.97 7.86
C GLU A 44 11.11 15.45 7.01
N ALA A 45 11.11 15.13 5.72
CA ALA A 45 10.04 15.45 4.79
C ALA A 45 8.75 14.67 5.09
N GLY A 46 8.86 13.45 5.61
CA GLY A 46 7.72 12.60 5.94
C GLY A 46 6.99 12.98 7.24
N LEU A 47 7.65 13.73 8.12
CA LEU A 47 7.06 14.10 9.41
C LEU A 47 6.01 15.20 9.27
N THR A 48 5.05 15.20 10.20
CA THR A 48 4.10 16.29 10.39
C THR A 48 4.84 17.59 10.76
N PRO A 49 4.51 18.75 10.14
CA PRO A 49 3.37 18.99 9.24
C PRO A 49 3.67 18.81 7.74
N ASN A 50 4.88 18.40 7.34
CA ASN A 50 5.27 18.33 5.93
C ASN A 50 4.53 17.24 5.16
N ASN A 51 4.35 16.05 5.75
CA ASN A 51 3.58 14.93 5.20
C ASN A 51 3.92 14.58 3.73
N LEU A 52 5.20 14.64 3.37
CA LEU A 52 5.68 14.24 2.04
C LEU A 52 5.96 12.74 2.00
N LYS A 53 5.89 12.15 0.81
CA LYS A 53 6.23 10.74 0.58
C LYS A 53 7.19 10.60 -0.62
N PRO A 54 8.06 9.60 -0.61
CA PRO A 54 8.94 9.32 -1.75
C PRO A 54 8.11 8.72 -2.90
N VAL A 55 8.28 9.24 -4.12
CA VAL A 55 7.51 8.83 -5.31
C VAL A 55 8.39 8.26 -6.43
N VAL A 56 9.66 8.66 -6.50
CA VAL A 56 10.63 8.14 -7.49
C VAL A 56 11.98 7.96 -6.80
N ALA A 57 12.62 6.81 -6.98
CA ALA A 57 13.96 6.53 -6.44
C ALA A 57 15.02 6.67 -7.54
N GLU A 58 16.19 7.20 -7.18
CA GLU A 58 17.39 7.07 -8.00
C GLU A 58 17.85 5.60 -8.06
N VAL A 59 18.39 5.23 -9.21
CA VAL A 59 18.98 3.92 -9.47
C VAL A 59 20.47 4.09 -9.72
N TYR A 60 21.31 3.33 -9.02
CA TYR A 60 22.77 3.32 -9.16
C TYR A 60 23.28 2.00 -9.70
N GLY A 61 24.61 1.88 -9.82
CA GLY A 61 25.29 0.67 -10.24
C GLY A 61 25.45 0.61 -11.75
N THR A 62 25.10 -0.53 -12.34
CA THR A 62 25.20 -0.78 -13.79
C THR A 62 23.82 -1.11 -14.34
N PRO A 63 23.55 -0.88 -15.63
CA PRO A 63 22.29 -1.29 -16.25
C PRO A 63 21.97 -2.78 -16.04
N GLU A 64 22.99 -3.64 -15.93
CA GLU A 64 22.86 -5.07 -15.68
C GLU A 64 22.57 -5.43 -14.21
N LYS A 65 22.96 -4.55 -13.28
CA LYS A 65 22.75 -4.69 -11.83
C LYS A 65 22.33 -3.35 -11.22
N PRO A 66 21.08 -2.89 -11.47
CA PRO A 66 20.57 -1.66 -10.90
C PRO A 66 20.40 -1.79 -9.39
N GLN A 67 20.80 -0.76 -8.65
CA GLN A 67 20.73 -0.73 -7.19
C GLN A 67 19.92 0.49 -6.74
N THR A 68 18.85 0.26 -5.99
CA THR A 68 18.02 1.30 -5.36
C THR A 68 18.32 1.47 -3.87
N SER A 69 19.31 0.76 -3.35
CA SER A 69 19.84 0.94 -1.99
C SER A 69 21.33 0.60 -1.95
N TYR A 70 22.00 1.06 -0.90
CA TYR A 70 23.37 0.69 -0.60
C TYR A 70 23.51 0.35 0.88
N LEU A 71 24.48 -0.49 1.21
CA LEU A 71 24.76 -0.87 2.59
C LEU A 71 25.76 0.11 3.21
N ALA A 72 25.42 0.65 4.38
CA ALA A 72 26.32 1.42 5.24
C ALA A 72 27.18 0.45 6.05
N VAL A 73 28.50 0.66 6.05
CA VAL A 73 29.48 -0.20 6.71
C VAL A 73 30.49 0.62 7.52
N ALA A 74 31.03 0.00 8.57
CA ALA A 74 32.16 0.53 9.33
C ALA A 74 33.41 -0.27 8.94
N VAL A 75 34.34 0.38 8.23
CA VAL A 75 35.58 -0.24 7.75
C VAL A 75 36.70 0.07 8.74
N VAL A 76 37.50 -0.95 9.05
CA VAL A 76 38.69 -0.84 9.91
C VAL A 76 39.89 -1.52 9.26
N LYS A 77 41.10 -1.18 9.70
CA LYS A 77 42.30 -1.94 9.35
C LYS A 77 42.31 -3.29 10.05
N LYS A 78 42.73 -4.33 9.34
CA LYS A 78 42.91 -5.68 9.89
C LYS A 78 43.96 -5.65 11.01
N GLY A 79 43.70 -6.39 12.08
CA GLY A 79 44.61 -6.45 13.24
C GLY A 79 44.47 -5.31 14.26
N SER A 80 43.51 -4.39 14.09
CA SER A 80 43.27 -3.31 15.05
C SER A 80 42.62 -3.75 16.38
N GLY A 81 42.00 -4.95 16.42
CA GLY A 81 41.64 -5.64 17.67
C GLY A 81 40.44 -5.11 18.48
N PHE A 82 39.57 -4.28 17.90
CA PHE A 82 38.37 -3.73 18.56
C PHE A 82 37.05 -3.97 17.80
N GLN A 83 35.94 -4.12 18.51
CA GLN A 83 34.61 -4.36 17.92
C GLN A 83 33.76 -3.09 17.87
N LEU A 84 32.53 -3.20 17.34
CA LEU A 84 31.63 -2.05 17.16
C LEU A 84 31.24 -1.39 18.51
N ASP A 85 31.18 -2.17 19.58
CA ASP A 85 30.91 -1.69 20.94
C ASP A 85 32.10 -1.08 21.67
N GLU A 86 33.32 -1.25 21.14
CA GLU A 86 34.58 -0.76 21.71
C GLU A 86 35.11 0.51 21.00
N LEU A 87 34.21 1.23 20.30
CA LEU A 87 34.56 2.43 19.55
C LEU A 87 34.89 3.67 20.40
N GLN A 88 34.60 3.62 21.71
CA GLN A 88 34.89 4.74 22.61
C GLN A 88 36.40 4.99 22.67
N GLY A 89 36.80 6.27 22.54
CA GLY A 89 38.20 6.68 22.55
C GLY A 89 38.97 6.40 21.25
N LYS A 90 38.36 5.78 20.24
CA LYS A 90 38.97 5.62 18.91
C LYS A 90 38.89 6.91 18.10
N LYS A 91 39.62 6.97 16.99
CA LYS A 91 39.55 8.06 16.00
C LYS A 91 38.62 7.68 14.85
N SER A 92 37.75 8.59 14.41
CA SER A 92 36.72 8.28 13.43
C SER A 92 36.76 9.16 12.18
N CYS A 93 36.53 8.54 11.01
CA CYS A 93 36.44 9.21 9.72
C CYS A 93 35.00 9.13 9.18
N HIS A 94 34.40 10.29 8.93
CA HIS A 94 33.00 10.41 8.52
C HIS A 94 32.89 11.06 7.14
N THR A 95 31.86 10.71 6.37
CA THR A 95 31.66 11.30 5.03
C THR A 95 31.22 12.77 5.06
N GLY A 96 30.62 13.19 6.18
CA GLY A 96 30.04 14.51 6.37
C GLY A 96 28.83 14.48 7.32
N LEU A 97 28.61 15.58 8.04
CA LEU A 97 27.50 15.77 8.96
C LEU A 97 26.15 15.56 8.25
N GLY A 98 25.23 14.82 8.88
CA GLY A 98 23.88 14.58 8.35
C GLY A 98 23.76 13.56 7.22
N ARG A 99 24.87 12.98 6.74
CA ARG A 99 24.85 11.95 5.69
C ARG A 99 24.47 10.58 6.24
N SER A 100 23.73 9.77 5.49
CA SER A 100 23.25 8.47 5.96
C SER A 100 24.32 7.54 6.51
N ALA A 101 25.22 7.02 5.66
CA ALA A 101 26.21 6.02 6.09
C ALA A 101 27.35 6.61 6.93
N GLY A 102 27.71 7.87 6.69
CA GLY A 102 28.83 8.49 7.39
C GLY A 102 28.46 9.21 8.69
N TRP A 103 27.17 9.45 8.97
CA TRP A 103 26.74 10.14 10.18
C TRP A 103 25.47 9.52 10.78
N ASN A 104 24.32 9.61 10.11
CA ASN A 104 23.01 9.28 10.72
C ASN A 104 22.95 7.84 11.24
N ILE A 105 23.42 6.87 10.46
CA ILE A 105 23.43 5.46 10.85
C ILE A 105 24.39 5.18 12.01
N PRO A 106 25.71 5.45 11.91
CA PRO A 106 26.62 5.14 13.00
C PRO A 106 26.33 5.95 14.27
N VAL A 107 25.92 7.22 14.15
CA VAL A 107 25.56 8.05 15.31
C VAL A 107 24.27 7.55 15.95
N GLY A 108 23.26 7.16 15.16
CA GLY A 108 22.01 6.60 15.70
C GLY A 108 22.18 5.25 16.39
N LEU A 109 23.03 4.37 15.85
CA LEU A 109 23.35 3.09 16.47
C LEU A 109 24.15 3.24 17.77
N LEU A 110 25.03 4.23 17.83
CA LEU A 110 25.88 4.49 19.00
C LEU A 110 25.25 5.49 19.98
N PHE A 111 24.09 6.08 19.66
CA PHE A 111 23.47 7.16 20.41
C PHE A 111 23.44 6.91 21.92
N CYS A 112 23.01 5.71 22.31
CA CYS A 112 22.89 5.33 23.72
C CYS A 112 24.18 5.01 24.44
N LYS A 113 25.27 4.83 23.69
CA LYS A 113 26.62 4.67 24.24
C LYS A 113 27.33 6.00 24.44
N PHE A 114 26.78 7.10 23.90
CA PHE A 114 27.37 8.41 24.12
C PHE A 114 27.19 8.88 25.57
N PRO A 115 28.20 9.56 26.13
CA PRO A 115 28.12 10.12 27.47
C PRO A 115 27.08 11.24 27.53
N GLU A 116 26.43 11.40 28.70
CA GLU A 116 25.55 12.54 28.96
C GLU A 116 26.34 13.83 29.19
N PRO A 117 25.83 15.01 28.78
CA PRO A 117 24.58 15.23 28.05
C PRO A 117 24.69 14.88 26.56
N ARG A 118 23.69 14.16 26.02
CA ARG A 118 23.66 13.76 24.60
C ARG A 118 23.25 14.86 23.61
N SER A 119 22.86 16.04 24.11
CA SER A 119 22.49 17.21 23.29
C SER A 119 23.40 18.41 23.59
N PRO A 120 23.95 19.10 22.56
CA PRO A 120 23.84 18.79 21.13
C PRO A 120 24.63 17.52 20.76
N ILE A 121 24.15 16.77 19.76
CA ILE A 121 24.70 15.45 19.41
C ILE A 121 26.17 15.51 19.02
N GLU A 122 26.59 16.61 18.38
CA GLU A 122 27.96 16.89 17.98
C GLU A 122 28.92 16.89 19.18
N LYS A 123 28.47 17.43 20.33
CA LYS A 123 29.27 17.46 21.57
C LYS A 123 29.42 16.07 22.17
N ALA A 124 28.35 15.27 22.14
CA ALA A 124 28.35 13.91 22.65
C ALA A 124 29.30 13.03 21.82
N VAL A 125 29.21 13.11 20.49
CA VAL A 125 30.11 12.42 19.55
C VAL A 125 31.56 12.86 19.74
N ALA A 126 31.80 14.18 19.88
CA ALA A 126 33.13 14.75 20.13
C ALA A 126 33.75 14.30 21.46
N SER A 127 32.92 13.89 22.43
CA SER A 127 33.36 13.38 23.73
C SER A 127 33.57 11.87 23.72
N PHE A 128 32.87 11.15 22.84
CA PHE A 128 32.97 9.70 22.68
C PHE A 128 34.24 9.28 21.92
N PHE A 129 34.55 9.94 20.79
CA PHE A 129 35.77 9.67 20.02
C PHE A 129 36.94 10.53 20.53
N SER A 130 38.17 10.04 20.39
CA SER A 130 39.37 10.81 20.79
C SER A 130 39.73 11.92 19.80
N GLY A 131 39.25 11.82 18.57
CA GLY A 131 39.36 12.85 17.52
C GLY A 131 38.74 12.35 16.21
N SER A 132 38.13 13.24 15.43
CA SER A 132 37.40 12.85 14.22
C SER A 132 37.72 13.74 13.02
N CYS A 133 37.36 13.25 11.82
CA CYS A 133 37.06 14.09 10.68
C CYS A 133 35.57 13.98 10.35
N VAL A 134 34.83 15.05 10.61
CA VAL A 134 33.40 15.20 10.28
C VAL A 134 33.23 16.43 9.40
N PRO A 135 33.34 16.28 8.06
CA PRO A 135 33.12 17.41 7.17
C PRO A 135 31.75 18.06 7.38
N CYS A 136 31.67 19.37 7.15
CA CYS A 136 30.48 20.21 7.42
C CYS A 136 30.16 20.47 8.91
N ALA A 137 30.93 19.92 9.87
CA ALA A 137 30.79 20.28 11.27
C ALA A 137 31.35 21.69 11.56
N ASP A 138 30.77 22.37 12.53
CA ASP A 138 31.27 23.67 12.99
C ASP A 138 32.59 23.49 13.78
N SER A 139 33.70 23.84 13.15
CA SER A 139 35.03 23.74 13.75
C SER A 139 35.25 24.69 14.94
N ALA A 140 34.48 25.78 15.04
CA ALA A 140 34.58 26.72 16.15
C ALA A 140 33.93 26.14 17.42
N SER A 141 32.72 25.60 17.28
CA SER A 141 31.98 25.00 18.40
C SER A 141 32.48 23.59 18.77
N PHE A 142 32.95 22.81 17.79
CA PHE A 142 33.30 21.40 17.97
C PHE A 142 34.67 21.03 17.35
N PRO A 143 35.78 21.58 17.87
CA PRO A 143 37.11 21.41 17.27
C PRO A 143 37.58 19.94 17.18
N LYS A 144 37.17 19.08 18.12
CA LYS A 144 37.49 17.64 18.10
C LYS A 144 36.89 16.90 16.90
N LEU A 145 35.74 17.37 16.38
CA LEU A 145 35.14 16.78 15.18
C LEU A 145 35.94 17.09 13.91
N CYS A 146 36.82 18.09 13.97
CA CYS A 146 37.64 18.58 12.87
C CYS A 146 39.14 18.30 13.07
N GLN A 147 39.50 17.55 14.11
CA GLN A 147 40.90 17.31 14.47
C GLN A 147 41.68 16.58 13.38
N LEU A 148 41.04 15.65 12.67
CA LEU A 148 41.66 14.87 11.59
C LEU A 148 41.52 15.54 10.21
N CYS A 149 40.68 16.57 10.10
CA CYS A 149 40.55 17.39 8.90
C CYS A 149 40.35 18.87 9.26
N PRO A 150 41.44 19.62 9.50
CA PRO A 150 41.39 21.00 9.91
C PRO A 150 40.47 21.84 9.00
N GLY A 151 39.57 22.61 9.63
CA GLY A 151 38.59 23.46 8.96
C GLY A 151 37.31 22.76 8.48
N CYS A 152 37.20 21.43 8.55
CA CYS A 152 35.95 20.68 8.27
C CYS A 152 35.21 21.07 6.97
N GLY A 153 35.94 21.45 5.92
CA GLY A 153 35.35 21.94 4.66
C GLY A 153 34.24 21.03 4.10
N CYS A 154 33.09 21.62 3.77
CA CYS A 154 31.90 20.90 3.29
C CYS A 154 31.91 20.74 1.75
N SER A 155 33.06 20.44 1.16
CA SER A 155 33.19 20.30 -0.29
C SER A 155 34.34 19.36 -0.66
N SER A 156 34.42 18.99 -1.93
CA SER A 156 35.50 18.15 -2.46
C SER A 156 36.91 18.76 -2.36
N LEU A 157 37.03 20.05 -2.00
CA LEU A 157 38.31 20.69 -1.69
C LEU A 157 38.94 20.13 -0.41
N GLN A 158 38.14 19.60 0.53
CA GLN A 158 38.61 18.91 1.71
C GLN A 158 38.98 17.45 1.33
N PRO A 159 40.26 17.03 1.43
CA PRO A 159 40.70 15.70 0.97
C PRO A 159 39.99 14.51 1.63
N TYR A 160 39.48 14.69 2.86
CA TYR A 160 38.73 13.65 3.58
C TYR A 160 37.21 13.78 3.45
N TYR A 161 36.70 14.64 2.57
CA TYR A 161 35.26 14.80 2.31
C TYR A 161 34.68 13.63 1.50
N GLY A 162 33.46 13.21 1.86
CA GLY A 162 32.70 12.18 1.16
C GLY A 162 33.20 10.74 1.38
N TYR A 163 32.67 9.78 0.60
CA TYR A 163 32.97 8.36 0.79
C TYR A 163 34.45 8.04 0.58
N ALA A 164 35.00 8.45 -0.57
CA ALA A 164 36.41 8.22 -0.89
C ALA A 164 37.34 8.94 0.09
N GLY A 165 36.99 10.16 0.51
CA GLY A 165 37.76 10.94 1.49
C GLY A 165 37.75 10.31 2.89
N ALA A 166 36.60 9.85 3.37
CA ALA A 166 36.50 9.17 4.67
C ALA A 166 37.29 7.86 4.68
N PHE A 167 37.25 7.07 3.60
CA PHE A 167 38.09 5.89 3.48
C PHE A 167 39.59 6.25 3.39
N LYS A 168 39.93 7.34 2.69
CA LYS A 168 41.30 7.86 2.63
C LYS A 168 41.82 8.26 4.02
N CYS A 169 40.99 8.91 4.84
CA CYS A 169 41.32 9.24 6.24
C CYS A 169 41.71 8.00 7.07
N LEU A 170 41.04 6.86 6.87
CA LEU A 170 41.42 5.58 7.48
C LEU A 170 42.73 5.05 6.87
N LYS A 171 42.83 5.03 5.53
CA LYS A 171 44.00 4.53 4.79
C LYS A 171 45.28 5.24 5.25
N ASP A 172 45.24 6.57 5.31
CA ASP A 172 46.36 7.45 5.69
C ASP A 172 46.70 7.34 7.19
N GLY A 173 45.92 6.59 7.98
CA GLY A 173 46.14 6.42 9.42
C GLY A 173 45.67 7.60 10.26
N GLY A 174 44.87 8.50 9.67
CA GLY A 174 44.24 9.61 10.39
C GLY A 174 43.22 9.11 11.41
N GLY A 175 42.37 8.16 11.03
CA GLY A 175 41.39 7.51 11.92
C GLY A 175 41.53 6.00 11.99
N ASP A 176 40.88 5.39 12.99
CA ASP A 176 40.85 3.95 13.25
C ASP A 176 39.67 3.25 12.55
N VAL A 177 38.58 3.99 12.32
CA VAL A 177 37.36 3.51 11.67
C VAL A 177 36.87 4.52 10.62
N ALA A 178 36.43 4.05 9.46
CA ALA A 178 35.74 4.85 8.46
C ALA A 178 34.30 4.37 8.25
N PHE A 179 33.34 5.29 8.34
CA PHE A 179 31.93 5.02 8.08
C PHE A 179 31.59 5.39 6.64
N VAL A 180 31.35 4.38 5.80
CA VAL A 180 31.20 4.54 4.34
C VAL A 180 30.16 3.57 3.76
N LYS A 181 29.92 3.61 2.45
CA LYS A 181 29.13 2.59 1.73
C LYS A 181 29.99 1.37 1.38
N HIS A 182 29.38 0.18 1.29
CA HIS A 182 30.06 -1.08 0.97
C HIS A 182 30.90 -1.05 -0.32
N THR A 183 30.48 -0.29 -1.34
CA THR A 183 31.23 -0.19 -2.61
C THR A 183 32.50 0.67 -2.53
N THR A 184 32.63 1.52 -1.52
CA THR A 184 33.71 2.53 -1.44
C THR A 184 35.10 1.91 -1.54
N ILE A 185 35.33 0.80 -0.84
CA ILE A 185 36.64 0.15 -0.83
C ILE A 185 36.98 -0.48 -2.19
N PHE A 186 35.98 -0.98 -2.92
CA PHE A 186 36.17 -1.54 -4.26
C PHE A 186 36.42 -0.45 -5.31
N GLU A 187 35.84 0.73 -5.12
CA GLU A 187 36.08 1.92 -5.95
C GLU A 187 37.51 2.48 -5.75
N VAL A 188 38.02 2.47 -4.51
CA VAL A 188 39.33 3.05 -4.17
C VAL A 188 40.48 2.04 -4.32
N LEU A 189 40.23 0.76 -4.00
CA LEU A 189 41.22 -0.33 -4.03
C LEU A 189 40.76 -1.41 -5.02
N PRO A 190 41.18 -1.33 -6.30
CA PRO A 190 40.79 -2.31 -7.31
C PRO A 190 41.42 -3.69 -7.05
N GLN A 191 42.62 -3.73 -6.47
CA GLN A 191 43.35 -4.96 -6.18
C GLN A 191 42.85 -5.64 -4.89
N LYS A 192 42.63 -6.96 -4.95
CA LYS A 192 42.14 -7.73 -3.80
C LYS A 192 43.14 -7.76 -2.64
N SER A 193 44.44 -7.89 -2.93
CA SER A 193 45.50 -7.91 -1.92
C SER A 193 45.53 -6.68 -1.02
N ASP A 194 45.15 -5.52 -1.56
CA ASP A 194 45.07 -4.27 -0.80
C ASP A 194 43.82 -4.23 0.08
N ARG A 195 42.72 -4.84 -0.41
CA ARG A 195 41.46 -4.96 0.33
C ARG A 195 41.55 -5.92 1.52
N ASP A 196 42.37 -6.96 1.41
CA ASP A 196 42.58 -7.97 2.47
C ASP A 196 43.23 -7.39 3.74
N GLN A 197 43.74 -6.14 3.68
CA GLN A 197 44.25 -5.37 4.81
C GLN A 197 43.14 -4.69 5.63
N TYR A 198 41.88 -4.84 5.24
CA TYR A 198 40.72 -4.19 5.86
C TYR A 198 39.65 -5.21 6.22
N GLU A 199 38.83 -4.87 7.22
CA GLU A 199 37.72 -5.67 7.73
C GLU A 199 36.51 -4.77 8.00
N LEU A 200 35.33 -5.36 8.14
CA LEU A 200 34.09 -4.69 8.53
C LEU A 200 33.79 -4.98 10.00
N LEU A 201 33.28 -3.98 10.73
CA LEU A 201 32.68 -4.17 12.04
C LEU A 201 31.19 -4.47 11.89
N CYS A 202 30.75 -5.59 12.47
CA CYS A 202 29.39 -6.07 12.35
C CYS A 202 28.54 -5.69 13.59
N PRO A 203 27.21 -5.52 13.46
CA PRO A 203 26.34 -5.18 14.59
C PRO A 203 26.30 -6.22 15.72
N ASP A 204 26.66 -7.47 15.43
CA ASP A 204 26.76 -8.57 16.39
C ASP A 204 28.13 -8.61 17.11
N ASN A 205 28.90 -7.51 17.04
CA ASN A 205 30.24 -7.39 17.58
C ASN A 205 31.23 -8.44 17.04
N THR A 206 31.02 -8.90 15.80
CA THR A 206 32.01 -9.69 15.04
C THR A 206 32.71 -8.83 13.99
N ARG A 207 33.73 -9.42 13.34
CA ARG A 207 34.37 -8.84 12.15
C ARG A 207 34.21 -9.77 10.97
N LYS A 208 34.03 -9.20 9.79
CA LYS A 208 34.03 -9.96 8.53
C LYS A 208 34.89 -9.31 7.45
N PRO A 209 35.39 -10.08 6.48
CA PRO A 209 36.02 -9.57 5.28
C PRO A 209 35.14 -8.54 4.54
N VAL A 210 35.77 -7.59 3.84
CA VAL A 210 35.08 -6.50 3.16
C VAL A 210 34.18 -6.92 2.00
N ASP A 211 34.34 -8.15 1.48
CA ASP A 211 33.48 -8.76 0.46
C ASP A 211 32.25 -9.47 1.04
N GLN A 212 32.21 -9.72 2.36
CA GLN A 212 31.05 -10.28 3.06
C GLN A 212 30.11 -9.18 3.60
N PHE A 213 30.05 -8.04 2.93
CA PHE A 213 29.23 -6.89 3.34
C PHE A 213 27.74 -7.20 3.40
N GLU A 214 27.23 -8.20 2.68
CA GLU A 214 25.81 -8.60 2.73
C GLU A 214 25.42 -9.26 4.05
N GLU A 215 26.40 -9.80 4.77
CA GLU A 215 26.22 -10.42 6.08
C GLU A 215 26.71 -9.52 7.23
N CYS A 216 27.41 -8.42 6.92
CA CYS A 216 28.02 -7.52 7.88
C CYS A 216 27.90 -6.06 7.42
N TYR A 217 26.80 -5.42 7.82
CA TYR A 217 26.53 -4.02 7.54
C TYR A 217 25.75 -3.39 8.71
N LEU A 218 25.85 -2.07 8.85
CA LEU A 218 25.17 -1.32 9.91
C LEU A 218 23.69 -1.11 9.61
N ALA A 219 23.39 -0.66 8.39
CA ALA A 219 22.04 -0.49 7.90
C ALA A 219 22.00 -0.51 6.36
N ARG A 220 20.86 -0.92 5.80
CA ARG A 220 20.54 -0.68 4.40
C ARG A 220 20.01 0.74 4.29
N VAL A 221 20.65 1.55 3.45
CA VAL A 221 20.27 2.92 3.18
C VAL A 221 19.63 2.97 1.80
N PRO A 222 18.39 3.45 1.66
CA PRO A 222 17.79 3.61 0.35
C PRO A 222 18.50 4.72 -0.45
N SER A 223 18.27 4.72 -1.75
CA SER A 223 18.80 5.75 -2.64
C SER A 223 18.16 7.12 -2.35
N HIS A 224 18.66 8.15 -3.01
CA HIS A 224 17.93 9.41 -2.99
C HIS A 224 16.55 9.22 -3.63
N ALA A 225 15.56 9.92 -3.10
CA ALA A 225 14.20 9.85 -3.59
C ALA A 225 13.66 11.24 -3.92
N VAL A 226 12.97 11.35 -5.05
CA VAL A 226 12.06 12.45 -5.32
C VAL A 226 10.88 12.30 -4.37
N VAL A 227 10.65 13.31 -3.54
CA VAL A 227 9.49 13.38 -2.65
C VAL A 227 8.43 14.30 -3.23
N ALA A 228 7.17 13.98 -2.93
CA ALA A 228 6.00 14.77 -3.28
C ALA A 228 5.00 14.76 -2.11
N ARG A 229 3.95 15.59 -2.15
CA ARG A 229 2.90 15.57 -1.12
C ARG A 229 2.22 14.19 -1.09
N ALA A 230 1.90 13.68 0.11
CA ALA A 230 1.17 12.43 0.24
C ALA A 230 -0.24 12.50 -0.38
N MET A 231 -0.88 13.66 -0.27
CA MET A 231 -2.20 13.99 -0.82
C MET A 231 -2.03 15.04 -1.93
N ASP A 232 -2.64 14.81 -3.10
CA ASP A 232 -2.53 15.70 -4.29
C ASP A 232 -1.06 16.04 -4.69
N GLY A 233 -0.18 15.05 -4.56
CA GLY A 233 1.26 15.19 -4.86
C GLY A 233 1.62 15.11 -6.34
N LYS A 234 0.65 14.96 -7.24
CA LYS A 234 0.87 14.79 -8.69
C LYS A 234 1.89 13.68 -9.02
N GLU A 235 1.91 12.59 -8.24
CA GLU A 235 2.92 11.51 -8.34
C GLU A 235 3.02 10.88 -9.73
N ASP A 236 1.88 10.69 -10.41
CA ASP A 236 1.83 10.14 -11.76
C ASP A 236 2.44 11.11 -12.79
N LEU A 237 2.19 12.41 -12.63
CA LEU A 237 2.73 13.46 -13.50
C LEU A 237 4.25 13.59 -13.32
N ILE A 238 4.72 13.57 -12.07
CA ILE A 238 6.15 13.59 -11.75
C ILE A 238 6.84 12.40 -12.40
N TRP A 239 6.27 11.20 -12.27
CA TRP A 239 6.81 10.01 -12.92
C TRP A 239 6.81 10.12 -14.44
N GLU A 240 5.72 10.58 -15.05
CA GLU A 240 5.61 10.73 -16.51
C GLU A 240 6.71 11.68 -17.05
N ILE A 241 6.88 12.84 -16.43
CA ILE A 241 7.91 13.81 -16.81
C ILE A 241 9.31 13.19 -16.65
N LEU A 242 9.60 12.59 -15.50
CA LEU A 242 10.92 12.01 -15.21
C LEU A 242 11.23 10.81 -16.10
N LYS A 243 10.22 10.00 -16.44
CA LYS A 243 10.34 8.88 -17.38
C LYS A 243 10.75 9.38 -18.76
N VAL A 244 10.05 10.39 -19.30
CA VAL A 244 10.41 10.98 -20.59
C VAL A 244 11.79 11.66 -20.53
N ALA A 245 12.10 12.34 -19.43
CA ALA A 245 13.38 13.00 -19.23
C ALA A 245 14.56 12.01 -19.26
N GLN A 246 14.47 10.88 -18.55
CA GLN A 246 15.55 9.88 -18.57
C GLN A 246 15.67 9.14 -19.91
N GLU A 247 14.57 8.94 -20.64
CA GLU A 247 14.61 8.29 -21.96
C GLU A 247 15.36 9.14 -23.00
N ASN A 248 15.25 10.47 -22.91
CA ASN A 248 15.83 11.41 -23.87
C ASN A 248 17.14 12.07 -23.42
N PHE A 249 17.30 12.29 -22.12
CA PHE A 249 18.42 13.02 -21.51
C PHE A 249 19.15 12.21 -20.43
N GLY A 250 18.84 10.92 -20.29
CA GLY A 250 19.59 10.03 -19.40
C GLY A 250 21.03 9.84 -19.84
N LYS A 251 21.76 9.01 -19.09
CA LYS A 251 23.21 8.83 -19.25
C LYS A 251 23.58 8.43 -20.69
N GLY A 252 24.32 9.29 -21.38
CA GLY A 252 24.78 9.05 -22.75
C GLY A 252 23.72 9.17 -23.84
N LYS A 253 22.54 9.74 -23.55
CA LYS A 253 21.43 9.86 -24.51
C LYS A 253 21.48 11.14 -25.37
N SER A 254 21.91 12.25 -24.78
CA SER A 254 22.01 13.54 -25.46
C SER A 254 23.37 14.19 -25.19
N LYS A 255 23.85 15.02 -26.11
CA LYS A 255 25.06 15.86 -25.89
C LYS A 255 24.70 17.27 -25.41
N ASP A 256 23.47 17.70 -25.67
CA ASP A 256 23.00 19.06 -25.38
C ASP A 256 22.63 19.24 -23.91
N PHE A 257 22.08 18.19 -23.29
CA PHE A 257 21.67 18.19 -21.88
C PHE A 257 21.79 16.77 -21.31
N GLN A 258 22.34 16.66 -20.10
CA GLN A 258 22.45 15.42 -19.34
C GLN A 258 21.66 15.56 -18.05
N LEU A 259 20.76 14.62 -17.75
CA LEU A 259 19.94 14.65 -16.54
C LEU A 259 20.75 14.32 -15.27
N PHE A 260 21.76 13.46 -15.41
CA PHE A 260 22.61 12.97 -14.31
C PHE A 260 24.07 13.45 -14.46
N ASP A 261 24.32 14.54 -15.17
CA ASP A 261 25.65 15.12 -15.24
C ASP A 261 25.54 16.63 -15.49
N SER A 262 26.49 17.42 -14.98
CA SER A 262 26.46 18.86 -15.17
C SER A 262 27.87 19.46 -15.21
N PRO A 263 28.14 20.40 -16.13
CA PRO A 263 29.41 21.10 -16.19
C PRO A 263 29.55 22.17 -15.09
N LEU A 264 28.45 22.57 -14.44
CA LEU A 264 28.45 23.64 -13.45
C LEU A 264 28.88 23.16 -12.06
N GLU A 265 28.24 22.08 -11.59
CA GLU A 265 28.48 21.52 -10.26
C GLU A 265 28.09 20.04 -10.26
N LYS A 266 28.66 19.27 -9.32
CA LYS A 266 28.29 17.87 -9.11
C LYS A 266 27.00 17.75 -8.30
N ASP A 267 26.27 16.69 -8.58
CA ASP A 267 25.03 16.24 -7.95
C ASP A 267 23.90 17.29 -7.98
N LEU A 268 23.83 18.08 -9.06
CA LEU A 268 22.75 19.05 -9.29
C LEU A 268 21.45 18.33 -9.68
N LEU A 269 20.40 18.54 -8.87
CA LEU A 269 19.06 17.89 -8.94
C LEU A 269 19.07 16.38 -8.65
N PHE A 270 19.97 15.65 -9.29
CA PHE A 270 20.18 14.22 -9.11
C PHE A 270 21.67 13.92 -8.97
N LYS A 271 22.01 12.78 -8.38
CA LYS A 271 23.42 12.36 -8.30
C LYS A 271 24.01 12.03 -9.66
N ASN A 272 25.29 12.38 -9.87
CA ASN A 272 25.99 12.00 -11.11
C ASN A 272 26.20 10.48 -11.24
N SER A 273 26.18 9.77 -10.10
CA SER A 273 26.25 8.32 -10.08
C SER A 273 24.94 7.63 -10.48
N ALA A 274 23.83 8.37 -10.58
CA ALA A 274 22.56 7.80 -11.01
C ALA A 274 22.66 7.33 -12.47
N ILE A 275 22.11 6.15 -12.74
CA ILE A 275 21.98 5.58 -14.08
C ILE A 275 20.53 5.64 -14.58
N GLY A 276 19.59 5.94 -13.69
CA GLY A 276 18.17 6.04 -14.01
C GLY A 276 17.30 6.33 -12.78
N LEU A 277 16.00 6.32 -13.00
CA LEU A 277 14.95 6.59 -12.03
C LEU A 277 13.90 5.48 -12.08
N LEU A 278 13.36 5.12 -10.90
CA LEU A 278 12.36 4.08 -10.75
C LEU A 278 11.17 4.59 -9.94
N LYS A 279 9.94 4.34 -10.43
CA LYS A 279 8.71 4.71 -9.71
C LYS A 279 8.58 3.89 -8.43
N ILE A 280 8.36 4.57 -7.31
CA ILE A 280 8.11 3.93 -6.02
C ILE A 280 6.64 3.49 -5.96
N PRO A 281 6.32 2.29 -5.45
CA PRO A 281 4.93 1.84 -5.28
C PRO A 281 4.11 2.79 -4.41
N SER A 282 2.84 3.03 -4.76
CA SER A 282 1.99 4.03 -4.09
C SER A 282 1.73 3.79 -2.60
N ARG A 283 1.81 2.54 -2.15
CA ARG A 283 1.69 2.14 -0.73
C ARG A 283 2.98 2.33 0.08
N MET A 284 4.12 2.56 -0.56
CA MET A 284 5.39 2.76 0.13
C MET A 284 5.47 4.19 0.66
N ASP A 285 5.23 4.35 1.95
CA ASP A 285 5.42 5.62 2.65
C ASP A 285 6.91 5.86 2.97
N TYR A 286 7.21 6.96 3.64
CA TYR A 286 8.59 7.28 4.02
C TYR A 286 9.19 6.27 5.01
N ARG A 287 8.38 5.64 5.88
CA ARG A 287 8.87 4.68 6.88
C ARG A 287 9.25 3.36 6.23
N LEU A 288 8.40 2.84 5.34
CA LEU A 288 8.64 1.65 4.55
C LEU A 288 9.82 1.86 3.59
N TYR A 289 9.93 3.04 2.98
CA TYR A 289 11.06 3.37 2.10
C TYR A 289 12.41 3.38 2.82
N LEU A 290 12.44 3.99 4.02
CA LEU A 290 13.65 4.08 4.84
C LEU A 290 13.99 2.76 5.54
N GLY A 291 12.97 2.00 5.92
CA GLY A 291 13.09 0.78 6.69
C GLY A 291 13.25 1.05 8.20
N HIS A 292 12.76 0.09 9.00
CA HIS A 292 12.68 0.20 10.46
C HIS A 292 14.00 0.60 11.13
N ASN A 293 15.11 -0.06 10.77
CA ASN A 293 16.41 0.21 11.41
C ASN A 293 16.90 1.64 11.16
N TYR A 294 16.66 2.18 9.96
CA TYR A 294 17.03 3.56 9.63
C TYR A 294 16.17 4.57 10.39
N VAL A 295 14.85 4.34 10.38
CA VAL A 295 13.86 5.15 11.10
C VAL A 295 14.16 5.18 12.59
N THR A 296 14.39 4.02 13.20
CA THR A 296 14.71 3.90 14.63
C THR A 296 16.03 4.60 14.97
N ALA A 297 17.07 4.45 14.13
CA ALA A 297 18.35 5.11 14.36
C ALA A 297 18.23 6.64 14.37
N ILE A 298 17.46 7.23 13.43
CA ILE A 298 17.23 8.68 13.39
C ILE A 298 16.34 9.14 14.54
N ARG A 299 15.26 8.39 14.82
CA ARG A 299 14.32 8.72 15.89
C ARG A 299 15.01 8.81 17.24
N ASN A 300 15.87 7.83 17.58
CA ASN A 300 16.60 7.83 18.84
C ASN A 300 17.45 9.09 19.03
N VAL A 301 18.14 9.55 17.97
CA VAL A 301 18.94 10.78 18.02
C VAL A 301 18.06 12.02 18.18
N ARG A 302 16.90 12.05 17.52
CA ARG A 302 15.99 13.19 17.52
C ARG A 302 15.22 13.35 18.83
N GLU A 303 14.67 12.26 19.35
CA GLU A 303 13.84 12.24 20.56
C GLU A 303 14.70 12.22 21.83
N GLY A 304 15.98 11.86 21.70
CA GLY A 304 16.88 11.76 22.85
C GLY A 304 16.64 10.52 23.71
N GLU A 305 15.73 9.64 23.28
CA GLU A 305 15.34 8.45 24.00
C GLU A 305 16.26 7.28 23.66
N CYS A 306 16.80 6.67 24.70
CA CYS A 306 17.38 5.36 24.61
C CYS A 306 16.31 4.35 24.95
N PRO A 307 16.03 3.35 24.07
CA PRO A 307 15.22 2.24 24.50
C PRO A 307 15.90 1.68 25.76
N GLU A 308 15.18 1.70 26.88
CA GLU A 308 15.61 0.96 28.06
C GLU A 308 16.01 -0.43 27.58
N SER A 309 17.12 -0.96 28.10
CA SER A 309 17.59 -2.32 27.81
C SER A 309 16.37 -3.23 27.68
N PRO A 310 16.28 -4.10 26.65
CA PRO A 310 15.05 -4.83 26.34
C PRO A 310 14.60 -5.55 27.60
N SER A 311 13.72 -4.89 28.35
CA SER A 311 13.36 -5.37 29.66
C SER A 311 12.55 -6.60 29.34
N SER A 312 12.75 -7.66 30.10
CA SER A 312 11.98 -8.90 29.97
C SER A 312 10.46 -8.69 30.10
N ASN A 313 10.02 -7.45 30.37
CA ASN A 313 8.68 -7.03 30.70
C ASN A 313 7.98 -6.25 29.57
N VAL A 314 8.62 -5.97 28.43
CA VAL A 314 7.91 -5.33 27.30
C VAL A 314 6.91 -6.34 26.71
N PRO A 315 5.61 -5.98 26.61
CA PRO A 315 4.59 -6.84 26.00
C PRO A 315 4.86 -7.03 24.50
N VAL A 316 4.37 -8.15 23.96
CA VAL A 316 4.32 -8.37 22.51
C VAL A 316 3.07 -7.69 21.98
N LYS A 317 3.25 -6.75 21.06
CA LYS A 317 2.12 -6.09 20.38
C LYS A 317 1.56 -6.99 19.28
N TRP A 318 0.37 -7.56 19.48
CA TRP A 318 -0.32 -8.39 18.52
C TRP A 318 -1.17 -7.54 17.57
N CYS A 319 -1.08 -7.77 16.26
CA CYS A 319 -1.92 -7.07 15.28
C CYS A 319 -3.19 -7.87 14.99
N ALA A 320 -4.34 -7.31 15.37
CA ALA A 320 -5.67 -7.87 15.19
C ALA A 320 -6.39 -7.29 13.96
N LEU A 321 -7.09 -8.15 13.21
CA LEU A 321 -7.83 -7.79 12.00
C LEU A 321 -9.28 -7.36 12.31
N GLY A 322 -9.54 -6.08 12.10
CA GLY A 322 -10.85 -5.47 12.33
C GLY A 322 -11.33 -5.59 13.78
N HIS A 323 -12.62 -5.31 13.98
CA HIS A 323 -13.19 -5.20 15.33
C HIS A 323 -13.29 -6.53 16.07
N HIS A 324 -13.63 -7.63 15.39
CA HIS A 324 -13.85 -8.92 16.04
C HIS A 324 -12.58 -9.54 16.60
N GLU A 325 -11.49 -9.52 15.83
CA GLU A 325 -10.20 -9.98 16.36
C GLU A 325 -9.69 -9.03 17.45
N ARG A 326 -9.95 -7.72 17.31
CA ARG A 326 -9.54 -6.75 18.33
C ARG A 326 -10.14 -7.07 19.68
N GLN A 327 -11.45 -7.36 19.75
CA GLN A 327 -12.12 -7.75 21.00
C GLN A 327 -11.49 -8.98 21.64
N LYS A 328 -11.25 -10.05 20.85
CA LYS A 328 -10.59 -11.26 21.35
C LYS A 328 -9.15 -11.00 21.80
N CYS A 329 -8.43 -10.13 21.09
CA CYS A 329 -7.09 -9.71 21.47
C CYS A 329 -7.12 -8.95 22.80
N ASP A 330 -8.06 -8.02 22.99
CA ASP A 330 -8.17 -7.24 24.23
C ASP A 330 -8.48 -8.17 25.43
N GLU A 331 -9.33 -9.18 25.25
CA GLU A 331 -9.55 -10.22 26.25
C GLU A 331 -8.27 -11.02 26.54
N TRP A 332 -7.52 -11.39 25.49
CA TRP A 332 -6.23 -12.05 25.64
C TRP A 332 -5.23 -11.19 26.40
N SER A 333 -5.16 -9.89 26.10
CA SER A 333 -4.26 -8.92 26.74
C SER A 333 -4.51 -8.86 28.25
N VAL A 334 -5.77 -8.77 28.67
CA VAL A 334 -6.16 -8.77 30.09
C VAL A 334 -5.74 -10.07 30.79
N ASN A 335 -5.96 -11.22 30.14
CA ASN A 335 -5.61 -12.53 30.69
C ASN A 335 -4.09 -12.82 30.63
N SER A 336 -3.34 -12.13 29.78
CA SER A 336 -1.92 -12.40 29.56
C SER A 336 -1.01 -11.96 30.71
N GLY A 337 -1.50 -11.13 31.64
CA GLY A 337 -0.71 -10.54 32.72
C GLY A 337 0.30 -9.50 32.21
N GLY A 338 -0.09 -8.69 31.22
CA GLY A 338 0.77 -7.66 30.61
C GLY A 338 1.85 -8.21 29.69
N GLN A 339 1.70 -9.43 29.17
CA GLN A 339 2.63 -10.02 28.20
C GLN A 339 2.21 -9.77 26.74
N ILE A 340 0.93 -9.44 26.51
CA ILE A 340 0.34 -9.15 25.21
C ILE A 340 -0.35 -7.79 25.24
N ASP A 341 -0.03 -6.97 24.24
CA ASP A 341 -0.76 -5.73 23.92
C ASP A 341 -1.39 -5.89 22.54
N CYS A 342 -2.41 -5.10 22.25
CA CYS A 342 -3.15 -5.20 21.00
C CYS A 342 -3.00 -3.93 20.16
N GLU A 343 -2.76 -4.15 18.87
CA GLU A 343 -2.87 -3.19 17.78
C GLU A 343 -3.92 -3.69 16.80
N SER A 344 -4.50 -2.83 15.98
CA SER A 344 -5.46 -3.26 14.96
C SER A 344 -5.24 -2.61 13.61
N ALA A 345 -5.65 -3.31 12.55
CA ALA A 345 -5.75 -2.79 11.21
C ALA A 345 -6.95 -3.40 10.47
N GLU A 346 -7.40 -2.78 9.39
CA GLU A 346 -8.56 -3.24 8.62
C GLU A 346 -8.21 -4.39 7.66
N THR A 347 -6.94 -4.48 7.23
CA THR A 347 -6.46 -5.53 6.32
C THR A 347 -5.20 -6.21 6.83
N THR A 348 -4.97 -7.45 6.37
CA THR A 348 -3.76 -8.21 6.68
C THR A 348 -2.48 -7.50 6.21
N GLU A 349 -2.54 -6.83 5.06
CA GLU A 349 -1.40 -6.08 4.52
C GLU A 349 -1.06 -4.88 5.42
N ASP A 350 -2.06 -4.15 5.89
CA ASP A 350 -1.84 -3.03 6.82
C ASP A 350 -1.24 -3.51 8.16
N CYS A 351 -1.64 -4.69 8.64
CA CYS A 351 -1.00 -5.30 9.81
C CYS A 351 0.45 -5.72 9.54
N ILE A 352 0.75 -6.27 8.35
CA ILE A 352 2.13 -6.56 7.95
C ILE A 352 2.95 -5.27 7.92
N ASP A 353 2.41 -4.18 7.37
CA ASP A 353 3.09 -2.87 7.33
C ASP A 353 3.34 -2.33 8.74
N LYS A 354 2.37 -2.45 9.66
CA LYS A 354 2.55 -2.12 11.07
C LYS A 354 3.64 -2.95 11.75
N ILE A 355 3.73 -4.25 11.44
CA ILE A 355 4.80 -5.11 11.97
C ILE A 355 6.15 -4.72 11.37
N VAL A 356 6.23 -4.44 10.07
CA VAL A 356 7.47 -3.99 9.41
C VAL A 356 7.95 -2.67 10.01
N ASN A 357 7.03 -1.73 10.27
CA ASN A 357 7.34 -0.41 10.80
C ASN A 357 7.63 -0.38 12.31
N GLY A 358 7.30 -1.45 13.04
CA GLY A 358 7.49 -1.53 14.49
C GLY A 358 6.35 -0.98 15.33
N GLU A 359 5.19 -0.73 14.72
CA GLU A 359 3.95 -0.35 15.42
C GLU A 359 3.31 -1.58 16.10
N ALA A 360 3.35 -2.73 15.42
CA ALA A 360 3.00 -4.04 15.98
C ALA A 360 4.22 -4.98 15.97
N ASP A 361 4.17 -6.11 16.65
CA ASP A 361 5.27 -7.08 16.76
C ASP A 361 4.99 -8.43 16.08
N ALA A 362 3.74 -8.91 16.10
CA ALA A 362 3.40 -10.23 15.56
C ALA A 362 1.93 -10.35 15.14
N MET A 363 1.68 -11.31 14.25
CA MET A 363 0.35 -11.83 13.91
C MET A 363 0.47 -13.24 13.30
N SER A 364 -0.60 -14.03 13.30
CA SER A 364 -0.67 -15.28 12.54
C SER A 364 -1.11 -15.01 11.10
N LEU A 365 -0.41 -15.61 10.12
CA LEU A 365 -0.65 -15.44 8.69
C LEU A 365 -0.83 -16.78 7.99
N ASP A 366 -1.70 -16.84 6.99
CA ASP A 366 -1.73 -17.97 6.06
C ASP A 366 -0.45 -17.99 5.19
N GLY A 367 -0.16 -19.13 4.55
CA GLY A 367 1.02 -19.29 3.71
C GLY A 367 1.19 -18.22 2.62
N GLY A 368 0.09 -17.70 2.07
CA GLY A 368 0.11 -16.68 1.04
C GLY A 368 0.54 -15.31 1.58
N TYR A 369 -0.03 -14.87 2.71
CA TYR A 369 0.45 -13.66 3.37
C TYR A 369 1.81 -13.84 4.05
N ALA A 370 2.17 -15.05 4.49
CA ALA A 370 3.50 -15.36 4.99
C ALA A 370 4.58 -15.23 3.90
N TYR A 371 4.27 -15.55 2.65
CA TYR A 371 5.12 -15.25 1.49
C TYR A 371 5.34 -13.74 1.37
N ILE A 372 4.27 -12.94 1.45
CA ILE A 372 4.32 -11.48 1.35
C ILE A 372 5.14 -10.89 2.50
N ALA A 373 4.84 -11.29 3.73
CA ALA A 373 5.55 -10.89 4.94
C ALA A 373 7.05 -11.24 4.87
N GLY A 374 7.37 -12.43 4.35
CA GLY A 374 8.74 -12.86 4.11
C GLY A 374 9.50 -11.96 3.14
N GLN A 375 8.86 -11.57 2.03
CA GLN A 375 9.44 -10.58 1.12
C GLN A 375 9.61 -9.20 1.76
N CYS A 376 8.79 -8.85 2.75
CA CYS A 376 8.95 -7.64 3.57
C CYS A 376 10.01 -7.77 4.69
N GLY A 377 10.76 -8.88 4.75
CA GLY A 377 11.84 -9.10 5.70
C GLY A 377 11.39 -9.63 7.07
N LEU A 378 10.12 -10.02 7.22
CA LEU A 378 9.64 -10.69 8.43
C LEU A 378 10.05 -12.17 8.41
N VAL A 379 10.25 -12.72 9.61
CA VAL A 379 10.68 -14.11 9.79
C VAL A 379 9.58 -14.96 10.44
N PRO A 380 9.45 -16.24 10.06
CA PRO A 380 8.54 -17.17 10.72
C PRO A 380 9.05 -17.50 12.12
N VAL A 381 8.15 -17.48 13.12
CA VAL A 381 8.50 -17.65 14.54
C VAL A 381 7.88 -18.92 15.13
N MET A 382 6.57 -19.06 15.00
CA MET A 382 5.81 -20.22 15.47
C MET A 382 4.76 -20.60 14.44
N ALA A 383 4.46 -21.88 14.30
CA ALA A 383 3.51 -22.36 13.32
C ALA A 383 2.33 -23.06 13.98
N GLU A 384 1.13 -22.82 13.46
CA GLU A 384 -0.08 -23.54 13.87
C GLU A 384 0.02 -25.00 13.42
N ASN A 385 -0.61 -25.92 14.16
CA ASN A 385 -0.57 -27.35 13.87
C ASN A 385 -1.96 -27.92 13.50
N TYR A 386 -2.23 -28.06 12.20
CA TYR A 386 -3.41 -28.76 11.63
C TYR A 386 -3.18 -29.22 10.17
N GLY A 387 -1.92 -29.36 9.76
CA GLY A 387 -1.53 -29.32 8.35
C GLY A 387 -2.32 -30.20 7.37
N TYR A 388 -2.50 -29.67 6.16
CA TYR A 388 -3.20 -30.36 5.09
C TYR A 388 -2.43 -30.34 3.77
N TYR A 389 -2.50 -31.46 3.05
CA TYR A 389 -1.95 -31.58 1.70
C TYR A 389 -2.95 -31.05 0.67
N ALA A 390 -2.47 -30.27 -0.30
CA ALA A 390 -3.22 -29.90 -1.49
C ALA A 390 -3.15 -31.05 -2.50
N VAL A 391 -4.30 -31.52 -2.97
CA VAL A 391 -4.40 -32.67 -3.85
C VAL A 391 -5.28 -32.36 -5.05
N ALA A 392 -4.99 -33.03 -6.17
CA ALA A 392 -5.87 -33.06 -7.35
C ALA A 392 -6.65 -34.38 -7.34
N VAL A 393 -7.96 -34.30 -7.13
CA VAL A 393 -8.85 -35.46 -7.06
C VAL A 393 -9.53 -35.67 -8.40
N VAL A 394 -9.60 -36.92 -8.84
CA VAL A 394 -10.31 -37.35 -10.05
C VAL A 394 -11.20 -38.56 -9.75
N LYS A 395 -12.16 -38.83 -10.64
CA LYS A 395 -12.95 -40.07 -10.58
C LYS A 395 -12.09 -41.26 -10.98
N ALA A 396 -12.15 -42.34 -10.21
CA ALA A 396 -11.44 -43.60 -10.49
C ALA A 396 -11.88 -44.24 -11.83
N SER A 397 -13.13 -43.99 -12.24
CA SER A 397 -13.68 -44.44 -13.53
C SER A 397 -12.97 -43.82 -14.75
N ASN A 398 -12.46 -42.60 -14.62
CA ASN A 398 -11.82 -41.86 -15.72
C ASN A 398 -10.31 -42.12 -15.79
N ARG A 399 -9.89 -43.35 -16.10
CA ARG A 399 -8.45 -43.77 -16.10
C ARG A 399 -7.55 -43.00 -17.06
N GLY A 400 -8.10 -42.38 -18.11
CA GLY A 400 -7.34 -41.62 -19.09
C GLY A 400 -6.85 -40.25 -18.62
N ILE A 401 -7.18 -39.80 -17.40
CA ILE A 401 -6.77 -38.49 -16.87
C ILE A 401 -5.56 -38.67 -15.96
N THR A 402 -4.50 -37.94 -16.25
CA THR A 402 -3.25 -37.84 -15.48
C THR A 402 -2.86 -36.38 -15.31
N TRP A 403 -1.88 -36.10 -14.45
CA TRP A 403 -1.37 -34.73 -14.26
C TRP A 403 -0.85 -34.09 -15.56
N GLU A 404 -0.24 -34.90 -16.43
CA GLU A 404 0.34 -34.45 -17.70
C GLU A 404 -0.68 -34.06 -18.78
N ASN A 405 -1.92 -34.58 -18.71
CA ASN A 405 -2.92 -34.40 -19.76
C ASN A 405 -4.18 -33.61 -19.33
N LEU A 406 -4.00 -32.72 -18.35
CA LEU A 406 -5.06 -31.83 -17.83
C LEU A 406 -5.52 -30.76 -18.84
N LYS A 407 -4.76 -30.49 -19.91
CA LYS A 407 -5.12 -29.51 -20.93
C LYS A 407 -6.44 -29.90 -21.61
N GLY A 408 -7.38 -28.96 -21.68
CA GLY A 408 -8.71 -29.16 -22.26
C GLY A 408 -9.67 -29.98 -21.41
N LYS A 409 -9.33 -30.27 -20.14
CA LYS A 409 -10.25 -30.91 -19.18
C LYS A 409 -11.09 -29.89 -18.44
N LYS A 410 -12.09 -30.37 -17.69
CA LYS A 410 -12.96 -29.57 -16.83
C LYS A 410 -12.44 -29.49 -15.40
N SER A 411 -12.16 -28.29 -14.90
CA SER A 411 -11.58 -28.11 -13.56
C SER A 411 -12.55 -27.54 -12.53
N CYS A 412 -12.39 -27.95 -11.27
CA CYS A 412 -13.17 -27.48 -10.14
C CYS A 412 -12.23 -26.95 -9.04
N HIS A 413 -12.46 -25.71 -8.61
CA HIS A 413 -11.60 -24.99 -7.69
C HIS A 413 -12.39 -24.48 -6.50
N THR A 414 -11.74 -24.38 -5.33
CA THR A 414 -12.41 -23.87 -4.13
C THR A 414 -12.75 -22.38 -4.24
N ALA A 415 -11.79 -21.57 -4.68
CA ALA A 415 -11.92 -20.18 -5.14
C ALA A 415 -10.56 -19.71 -5.67
N VAL A 416 -10.55 -18.64 -6.45
CA VAL A 416 -9.34 -17.91 -6.84
C VAL A 416 -8.56 -17.49 -5.58
N ASP A 417 -7.24 -17.44 -5.69
CA ASP A 417 -6.26 -17.08 -4.63
C ASP A 417 -6.16 -18.04 -3.42
N ARG A 418 -6.93 -19.13 -3.36
CA ARG A 418 -6.81 -20.10 -2.27
C ARG A 418 -5.66 -21.08 -2.50
N THR A 419 -4.96 -21.46 -1.42
CA THR A 419 -3.79 -22.36 -1.45
C THR A 419 -4.01 -23.65 -2.24
N ALA A 420 -4.88 -24.55 -1.78
CA ALA A 420 -5.07 -25.85 -2.43
C ALA A 420 -5.94 -25.78 -3.69
N GLY A 421 -6.84 -24.80 -3.78
CA GLY A 421 -7.77 -24.69 -4.91
C GLY A 421 -7.23 -23.92 -6.11
N TRP A 422 -6.23 -23.07 -5.91
CA TRP A 422 -5.76 -22.14 -6.95
C TRP A 422 -4.25 -21.97 -6.95
N ASN A 423 -3.63 -21.45 -5.88
CA ASN A 423 -2.23 -21.03 -5.90
C ASN A 423 -1.27 -22.19 -6.22
N ILE A 424 -1.43 -23.33 -5.55
CA ILE A 424 -0.62 -24.52 -5.78
C ILE A 424 -0.86 -25.09 -7.20
N PRO A 425 -2.09 -25.50 -7.58
CA PRO A 425 -2.28 -26.13 -8.88
C PRO A 425 -1.99 -25.18 -10.05
N MET A 426 -2.42 -23.92 -9.99
CA MET A 426 -2.19 -22.97 -11.09
C MET A 426 -0.72 -22.53 -11.14
N GLY A 427 -0.03 -22.43 -10.00
CA GLY A 427 1.41 -22.15 -9.96
C GLY A 427 2.25 -23.27 -10.57
N LEU A 428 1.86 -24.53 -10.37
CA LEU A 428 2.47 -25.70 -11.03
C LEU A 428 2.13 -25.76 -12.53
N LEU A 429 0.92 -25.39 -12.94
CA LEU A 429 0.58 -25.30 -14.36
C LEU A 429 1.36 -24.18 -15.05
N TYR A 430 1.44 -23.00 -14.43
CA TYR A 430 2.23 -21.88 -14.95
C TYR A 430 3.70 -22.25 -15.09
N SER A 431 4.27 -23.03 -14.16
CA SER A 431 5.68 -23.43 -14.24
C SER A 431 5.99 -24.16 -15.56
N ARG A 432 5.00 -24.90 -16.08
CA ARG A 432 5.04 -25.67 -17.34
C ARG A 432 4.63 -24.85 -18.56
N THR A 433 3.51 -24.11 -18.48
CA THR A 433 2.94 -23.40 -19.64
C THR A 433 3.53 -22.01 -19.87
N LYS A 434 4.10 -21.39 -18.81
CA LYS A 434 4.52 -19.99 -18.76
C LYS A 434 3.43 -18.99 -19.20
N SER A 435 2.16 -19.37 -19.07
CA SER A 435 1.01 -18.55 -19.48
C SER A 435 0.01 -18.39 -18.35
N CYS A 436 -0.51 -17.18 -18.19
CA CYS A 436 -1.52 -16.82 -17.19
C CYS A 436 -2.97 -17.06 -17.64
N LYS A 437 -3.14 -17.54 -18.88
CA LYS A 437 -4.44 -17.81 -19.48
C LYS A 437 -4.94 -19.21 -19.11
N PHE A 438 -5.24 -19.39 -17.82
CA PHE A 438 -5.70 -20.68 -17.29
C PHE A 438 -7.08 -21.09 -17.83
N ASP A 439 -7.86 -20.11 -18.25
CA ASP A 439 -9.15 -20.24 -18.93
C ASP A 439 -9.06 -20.73 -20.38
N GLU A 440 -7.91 -20.57 -21.03
CA GLU A 440 -7.60 -21.21 -22.31
C GLU A 440 -6.94 -22.60 -22.12
N TYR A 441 -6.42 -22.89 -20.93
CA TYR A 441 -5.80 -24.18 -20.62
C TYR A 441 -6.85 -25.26 -20.32
N PHE A 442 -7.82 -24.94 -19.45
CA PHE A 442 -8.98 -25.80 -19.20
C PHE A 442 -10.10 -25.47 -20.18
N SER A 443 -10.90 -26.47 -20.57
CA SER A 443 -11.99 -26.21 -21.52
C SER A 443 -13.12 -25.39 -20.90
N GLN A 444 -13.47 -25.73 -19.66
CA GLN A 444 -14.51 -25.12 -18.83
C GLN A 444 -14.17 -25.40 -17.36
N GLY A 445 -14.67 -24.60 -16.44
CA GLY A 445 -14.44 -24.85 -15.02
C GLY A 445 -15.45 -24.21 -14.10
N CYS A 446 -15.28 -24.45 -12.81
CA CYS A 446 -15.80 -23.57 -11.79
C CYS A 446 -14.67 -23.09 -10.87
N ALA A 447 -14.30 -21.82 -11.00
CA ALA A 447 -13.34 -21.11 -10.18
C ALA A 447 -13.99 -19.85 -9.58
N PRO A 448 -14.70 -19.99 -8.45
CA PRO A 448 -15.37 -18.86 -7.81
C PRO A 448 -14.41 -17.69 -7.54
N GLY A 449 -14.80 -16.48 -7.93
CA GLY A 449 -13.97 -15.26 -7.86
C GLY A 449 -13.20 -14.94 -9.15
N TYR A 450 -13.27 -15.79 -10.17
CA TYR A 450 -12.69 -15.49 -11.48
C TYR A 450 -13.61 -14.57 -12.31
N GLU A 451 -13.14 -14.11 -13.46
CA GLU A 451 -13.92 -13.24 -14.36
C GLU A 451 -15.21 -13.94 -14.82
N LYS A 452 -16.37 -13.32 -14.59
CA LYS A 452 -17.69 -13.95 -14.79
C LYS A 452 -17.97 -14.44 -16.22
N ASN A 453 -17.31 -13.83 -17.20
CA ASN A 453 -17.40 -14.15 -18.63
C ASN A 453 -16.38 -15.21 -19.09
N SER A 454 -15.56 -15.73 -18.19
CA SER A 454 -14.54 -16.74 -18.49
C SER A 454 -15.12 -18.16 -18.49
N THR A 455 -14.50 -19.05 -19.27
CA THR A 455 -14.77 -20.49 -19.30
C THR A 455 -14.64 -21.14 -17.92
N LEU A 456 -13.80 -20.58 -17.04
CA LEU A 456 -13.64 -21.05 -15.65
C LEU A 456 -14.83 -20.73 -14.75
N CYS A 457 -15.82 -19.99 -15.21
CA CYS A 457 -17.07 -19.79 -14.50
C CYS A 457 -18.22 -20.63 -15.07
N ASP A 458 -18.06 -21.31 -16.21
CA ASP A 458 -19.16 -21.96 -16.94
C ASP A 458 -19.85 -23.07 -16.17
N LEU A 459 -19.09 -23.87 -15.40
CA LEU A 459 -19.62 -25.01 -14.65
C LEU A 459 -20.27 -24.61 -13.33
N CYS A 460 -19.99 -23.41 -12.81
CA CYS A 460 -20.49 -22.92 -11.53
C CYS A 460 -22.03 -22.94 -11.43
N MET A 461 -22.56 -22.98 -10.20
CA MET A 461 -23.98 -23.16 -9.91
C MET A 461 -24.52 -22.26 -8.79
N GLY A 462 -25.84 -22.09 -8.78
CA GLY A 462 -26.53 -21.31 -7.75
C GLY A 462 -26.86 -19.88 -8.20
N PRO A 463 -27.51 -19.11 -7.31
CA PRO A 463 -28.08 -17.81 -7.65
C PRO A 463 -27.03 -16.76 -8.05
N ASN A 464 -25.82 -16.87 -7.49
CA ASN A 464 -24.71 -15.97 -7.78
C ASN A 464 -23.56 -16.74 -8.43
N LYS A 465 -23.75 -17.12 -9.69
CA LYS A 465 -22.79 -17.90 -10.47
C LYS A 465 -21.38 -17.30 -10.39
N CYS A 466 -20.42 -18.14 -9.99
CA CYS A 466 -19.00 -17.83 -9.86
C CYS A 466 -18.65 -16.79 -8.76
N ALA A 467 -19.57 -16.48 -7.84
CA ALA A 467 -19.24 -15.61 -6.71
C ALA A 467 -18.35 -16.34 -5.69
N PRO A 468 -17.32 -15.70 -5.13
CA PRO A 468 -16.41 -16.34 -4.17
C PRO A 468 -17.03 -16.38 -2.75
N ASN A 469 -18.24 -16.93 -2.62
CA ASN A 469 -18.92 -17.11 -1.34
C ASN A 469 -19.95 -18.25 -1.41
N ASN A 470 -20.53 -18.62 -0.26
CA ASN A 470 -21.46 -19.76 -0.14
C ASN A 470 -22.78 -19.62 -0.92
N LYS A 471 -23.06 -18.47 -1.57
CA LYS A 471 -24.20 -18.35 -2.50
C LYS A 471 -23.91 -19.03 -3.85
N GLU A 472 -22.66 -19.41 -4.10
CA GLU A 472 -22.21 -20.28 -5.18
C GLU A 472 -22.13 -21.72 -4.64
N GLY A 473 -22.88 -22.64 -5.26
CA GLY A 473 -23.02 -24.01 -4.77
C GLY A 473 -21.74 -24.86 -4.89
N TYR A 474 -20.79 -24.44 -5.73
CA TYR A 474 -19.47 -25.08 -5.88
C TYR A 474 -18.34 -24.33 -5.17
N PHE A 475 -18.65 -23.36 -4.31
CA PHE A 475 -17.63 -22.65 -3.53
C PHE A 475 -17.06 -23.49 -2.38
N GLY A 476 -15.75 -23.32 -2.12
CA GLY A 476 -15.06 -23.97 -1.01
C GLY A 476 -14.68 -25.43 -1.27
N TYR A 477 -14.18 -26.12 -0.24
CA TYR A 477 -13.68 -27.50 -0.37
C TYR A 477 -14.78 -28.49 -0.77
N THR A 478 -15.90 -28.48 -0.04
CA THR A 478 -17.05 -29.33 -0.34
C THR A 478 -17.67 -29.00 -1.69
N GLY A 479 -17.80 -27.71 -2.02
CA GLY A 479 -18.33 -27.26 -3.31
C GLY A 479 -17.46 -27.67 -4.50
N ALA A 480 -16.13 -27.54 -4.40
CA ALA A 480 -15.22 -27.97 -5.46
C ALA A 480 -15.26 -29.50 -5.66
N PHE A 481 -15.37 -30.28 -4.58
CA PHE A 481 -15.56 -31.72 -4.67
C PHE A 481 -16.91 -32.10 -5.28
N ARG A 482 -17.99 -31.40 -4.89
CA ARG A 482 -19.30 -31.54 -5.51
C ARG A 482 -19.29 -31.22 -7.00
N CYS A 483 -18.57 -30.17 -7.41
CA CYS A 483 -18.34 -29.83 -8.82
C CYS A 483 -17.70 -30.99 -9.58
N LEU A 484 -16.70 -31.67 -9.00
CA LEU A 484 -16.10 -32.87 -9.62
C LEU A 484 -17.14 -33.98 -9.77
N VAL A 485 -17.94 -34.26 -8.74
CA VAL A 485 -18.98 -35.29 -8.78
C VAL A 485 -19.97 -35.02 -9.91
N GLU A 486 -20.49 -33.79 -10.01
CA GLU A 486 -21.60 -33.45 -10.90
C GLU A 486 -21.17 -33.07 -12.34
N LYS A 487 -20.04 -32.38 -12.54
CA LYS A 487 -19.70 -31.77 -13.85
C LYS A 487 -18.23 -31.83 -14.27
N GLY A 488 -17.31 -31.75 -13.32
CA GLY A 488 -15.87 -31.61 -13.57
C GLY A 488 -15.15 -32.94 -13.81
N ASP A 489 -13.92 -32.82 -14.29
CA ASP A 489 -12.99 -33.93 -14.49
C ASP A 489 -11.96 -34.03 -13.34
N VAL A 490 -11.57 -32.89 -12.78
CA VAL A 490 -10.59 -32.77 -11.68
C VAL A 490 -11.03 -31.72 -10.66
N ALA A 491 -10.87 -32.00 -9.36
CA ALA A 491 -11.05 -31.03 -8.28
C ALA A 491 -9.75 -30.78 -7.52
N PHE A 492 -9.46 -29.51 -7.27
CA PHE A 492 -8.31 -29.09 -6.47
C PHE A 492 -8.76 -28.72 -5.05
N VAL A 493 -8.44 -29.58 -4.09
CA VAL A 493 -8.95 -29.53 -2.71
C VAL A 493 -7.90 -29.98 -1.69
N LYS A 494 -8.24 -29.97 -0.40
CA LYS A 494 -7.40 -30.58 0.64
C LYS A 494 -7.62 -32.09 0.70
N HIS A 495 -6.59 -32.84 1.09
CA HIS A 495 -6.64 -34.32 1.15
C HIS A 495 -7.82 -34.90 1.96
N GLN A 496 -8.27 -34.20 3.01
CA GLN A 496 -9.40 -34.64 3.84
C GLN A 496 -10.76 -34.54 3.16
N THR A 497 -10.89 -33.73 2.09
CA THR A 497 -12.20 -33.36 1.54
C THR A 497 -13.00 -34.57 1.06
N VAL A 498 -12.37 -35.53 0.39
CA VAL A 498 -13.06 -36.74 -0.06
C VAL A 498 -13.50 -37.56 1.15
N MET A 499 -12.58 -37.83 2.08
CA MET A 499 -12.87 -38.60 3.32
C MET A 499 -13.97 -37.98 4.19
N GLN A 500 -14.22 -36.67 4.06
CA GLN A 500 -15.28 -35.94 4.77
C GLN A 500 -16.64 -35.98 4.04
N ASN A 501 -16.65 -36.28 2.74
CA ASN A 501 -17.84 -36.23 1.89
C ASN A 501 -18.23 -37.59 1.28
N THR A 502 -17.61 -38.67 1.73
CA THR A 502 -17.93 -40.05 1.31
C THR A 502 -18.24 -40.92 2.51
N GLU A 503 -18.65 -42.17 2.28
CA GLU A 503 -18.95 -43.16 3.32
C GLU A 503 -20.05 -42.68 4.29
N GLY A 504 -21.06 -41.99 3.74
CA GLY A 504 -22.21 -41.49 4.52
C GLY A 504 -21.90 -40.35 5.50
N LYS A 505 -20.67 -39.82 5.54
CA LYS A 505 -20.30 -38.73 6.46
C LYS A 505 -20.91 -37.38 6.09
N ASN A 506 -21.20 -37.15 4.81
CA ASN A 506 -22.01 -36.02 4.37
C ASN A 506 -23.43 -36.52 4.06
N PRO A 507 -24.46 -36.07 4.82
CA PRO A 507 -25.84 -36.54 4.67
C PRO A 507 -26.55 -35.97 3.43
N ASP A 508 -25.96 -35.01 2.72
CA ASP A 508 -26.57 -34.38 1.55
C ASP A 508 -26.87 -35.39 0.44
N ALA A 509 -27.98 -35.17 -0.28
CA ALA A 509 -28.45 -36.09 -1.33
C ALA A 509 -27.42 -36.36 -2.45
N TRP A 510 -26.51 -35.43 -2.73
CA TRP A 510 -25.47 -35.59 -3.76
C TRP A 510 -24.26 -36.41 -3.26
N ALA A 511 -24.06 -36.54 -1.95
CA ALA A 511 -22.87 -37.11 -1.33
C ALA A 511 -23.13 -38.43 -0.57
N LYS A 512 -24.36 -38.67 -0.12
CA LYS A 512 -24.73 -39.77 0.77
C LYS A 512 -24.28 -41.17 0.32
N ASP A 513 -24.27 -41.42 -0.99
CA ASP A 513 -23.98 -42.73 -1.58
C ASP A 513 -22.56 -42.82 -2.17
N LEU A 514 -21.74 -41.77 -2.04
CA LEU A 514 -20.39 -41.74 -2.59
C LEU A 514 -19.43 -42.60 -1.77
N LYS A 515 -18.63 -43.44 -2.46
CA LYS A 515 -17.59 -44.25 -1.82
C LYS A 515 -16.22 -43.61 -1.98
N LEU A 516 -15.36 -43.81 -0.99
CA LEU A 516 -13.98 -43.32 -1.03
C LEU A 516 -13.20 -43.92 -2.22
N THR A 517 -13.49 -45.17 -2.58
CA THR A 517 -12.86 -45.91 -3.69
C THR A 517 -13.24 -45.40 -5.08
N ASP A 518 -14.25 -44.54 -5.18
CA ASP A 518 -14.69 -43.96 -6.47
C ASP A 518 -13.76 -42.83 -6.93
N PHE A 519 -12.79 -42.45 -6.10
CA PHE A 519 -11.88 -41.32 -6.33
C PHE A 519 -10.42 -41.73 -6.17
N GLU A 520 -9.56 -41.05 -6.92
CA GLU A 520 -8.11 -41.20 -6.86
C GLU A 520 -7.44 -39.82 -6.88
N LEU A 521 -6.17 -39.79 -6.49
CA LEU A 521 -5.33 -38.60 -6.53
C LEU A 521 -4.43 -38.63 -7.77
N LEU A 522 -4.27 -37.49 -8.43
CA LEU A 522 -3.23 -37.29 -9.44
C LEU A 522 -1.93 -36.86 -8.76
N CYS A 523 -0.86 -37.59 -9.01
CA CYS A 523 0.46 -37.30 -8.47
C CYS A 523 1.27 -36.47 -9.49
N PRO A 524 2.16 -35.57 -9.04
CA PRO A 524 2.99 -34.76 -9.95
C PRO A 524 3.90 -35.56 -10.89
N ASP A 525 4.24 -36.79 -10.53
CA ASP A 525 5.03 -37.74 -11.34
C ASP A 525 4.23 -38.41 -12.47
N GLY A 526 2.94 -38.08 -12.60
CA GLY A 526 2.03 -38.64 -13.59
C GLY A 526 1.30 -39.91 -13.14
N SER A 527 1.66 -40.48 -11.99
CA SER A 527 0.97 -41.63 -11.41
C SER A 527 -0.38 -41.25 -10.77
N ARG A 528 -1.15 -42.26 -10.41
CA ARG A 528 -2.41 -42.14 -9.68
C ARG A 528 -2.37 -43.02 -8.45
N LYS A 529 -2.89 -42.52 -7.34
CA LYS A 529 -2.93 -43.26 -6.08
C LYS A 529 -4.29 -43.16 -5.38
N PRO A 530 -4.63 -44.13 -4.52
CA PRO A 530 -5.79 -44.02 -3.65
C PRO A 530 -5.76 -42.76 -2.79
N VAL A 531 -6.94 -42.24 -2.44
CA VAL A 531 -7.08 -41.03 -1.60
C VAL A 531 -6.36 -41.15 -0.25
N THR A 532 -6.25 -42.36 0.29
CA THR A 532 -5.56 -42.64 1.56
C THR A 532 -4.04 -42.43 1.49
N GLU A 533 -3.43 -42.48 0.30
CA GLU A 533 -1.98 -42.33 0.09
C GLU A 533 -1.56 -40.86 -0.17
N TYR A 534 -2.39 -39.89 0.22
CA TYR A 534 -2.15 -38.45 0.02
C TYR A 534 -0.77 -37.98 0.49
N ALA A 535 -0.20 -38.58 1.55
CA ALA A 535 1.13 -38.21 2.05
C ALA A 535 2.25 -38.48 1.02
N SER A 536 2.06 -39.46 0.13
CA SER A 536 2.99 -39.78 -0.96
C SER A 536 2.52 -39.30 -2.34
N CYS A 537 1.29 -38.81 -2.45
CA CYS A 537 0.69 -38.31 -3.69
C CYS A 537 -0.13 -37.05 -3.42
N HIS A 538 0.54 -35.91 -3.49
CA HIS A 538 -0.03 -34.58 -3.34
C HIS A 538 0.69 -33.59 -4.26
N LEU A 539 0.07 -32.44 -4.51
CA LEU A 539 0.66 -31.39 -5.34
C LEU A 539 1.71 -30.58 -4.58
N ALA A 540 1.37 -30.21 -3.35
CA ALA A 540 2.27 -29.64 -2.37
C ALA A 540 1.63 -29.75 -0.98
N GLN A 541 2.45 -29.77 0.07
CA GLN A 541 1.97 -29.58 1.42
C GLN A 541 1.56 -28.11 1.57
N ALA A 542 0.33 -27.83 1.98
CA ALA A 542 -0.04 -26.45 2.29
C ALA A 542 0.70 -26.07 3.58
N PRO A 543 1.54 -25.03 3.57
CA PRO A 543 2.20 -24.59 4.78
C PRO A 543 1.12 -24.17 5.78
N ASN A 544 1.31 -24.57 7.04
CA ASN A 544 0.42 -24.15 8.11
C ASN A 544 0.48 -22.64 8.26
N HIS A 545 -0.53 -22.04 8.88
CA HIS A 545 -0.40 -20.63 9.22
C HIS A 545 0.77 -20.46 10.20
N VAL A 546 1.43 -19.33 10.08
CA VAL A 546 2.65 -19.03 10.78
C VAL A 546 2.57 -17.65 11.40
N VAL A 547 2.96 -17.59 12.66
CA VAL A 547 3.22 -16.34 13.33
C VAL A 547 4.51 -15.76 12.80
N VAL A 548 4.43 -14.56 12.24
CA VAL A 548 5.60 -13.82 11.75
C VAL A 548 5.96 -12.69 12.69
N SER A 549 7.23 -12.30 12.72
CA SER A 549 7.72 -11.14 13.46
C SER A 549 9.00 -10.59 12.84
N ARG A 550 9.48 -9.45 13.33
CA ARG A 550 10.82 -8.95 13.00
C ARG A 550 11.90 -9.80 13.67
N LYS A 551 13.08 -9.88 13.05
CA LYS A 551 14.17 -10.77 13.48
C LYS A 551 14.60 -10.53 14.94
N GLU A 552 14.64 -9.29 15.37
CA GLU A 552 15.02 -8.86 16.72
C GLU A 552 13.96 -9.17 17.79
N LYS A 553 12.68 -9.33 17.41
CA LYS A 553 11.57 -9.67 18.32
C LYS A 553 11.21 -11.16 18.32
N ALA A 554 11.64 -11.93 17.31
CA ALA A 554 11.28 -13.33 17.13
C ALA A 554 11.52 -14.20 18.38
N ALA A 555 12.66 -14.04 19.06
CA ALA A 555 12.96 -14.81 20.28
C ALA A 555 11.95 -14.52 21.42
N ARG A 556 11.59 -13.24 21.61
CA ARG A 556 10.61 -12.80 22.61
C ARG A 556 9.21 -13.30 22.27
N VAL A 557 8.78 -13.12 21.02
CA VAL A 557 7.48 -13.61 20.53
C VAL A 557 7.35 -15.12 20.75
N SER A 558 8.37 -15.90 20.39
CA SER A 558 8.34 -17.36 20.59
C SER A 558 8.23 -17.77 22.06
N THR A 559 8.89 -17.02 22.96
CA THR A 559 8.87 -17.29 24.40
C THR A 559 7.52 -16.95 25.01
N VAL A 560 6.98 -15.78 24.69
CA VAL A 560 5.67 -15.33 25.18
C VAL A 560 4.58 -16.27 24.70
N LEU A 561 4.51 -16.57 23.40
CA LEU A 561 3.48 -17.46 22.84
C LEU A 561 3.55 -18.89 23.39
N ARG A 562 4.75 -19.42 23.67
CA ARG A 562 4.90 -20.72 24.32
C ARG A 562 4.25 -20.73 25.71
N ASN A 563 4.47 -19.68 26.50
CA ASN A 563 3.88 -19.56 27.83
C ASN A 563 2.36 -19.36 27.74
N GLN A 564 1.90 -18.49 26.83
CA GLN A 564 0.49 -18.19 26.63
C GLN A 564 -0.32 -19.41 26.16
N GLN A 565 0.19 -20.22 25.22
CA GLN A 565 -0.52 -21.45 24.83
C GLN A 565 -0.49 -22.53 25.93
N GLY A 566 0.48 -22.50 26.84
CA GLY A 566 0.51 -23.40 27.99
C GLY A 566 -0.63 -23.11 28.98
N ALA A 567 -1.01 -21.84 29.11
CA ALA A 567 -2.12 -21.40 29.96
C ALA A 567 -3.49 -21.46 29.25
N PHE A 568 -3.55 -21.09 27.97
CA PHE A 568 -4.80 -20.82 27.24
C PHE A 568 -4.99 -21.67 25.97
N GLY A 569 -4.16 -22.69 25.75
CA GLY A 569 -4.21 -23.55 24.56
C GLY A 569 -5.34 -24.57 24.58
N SER A 570 -5.29 -25.55 23.66
CA SER A 570 -6.37 -26.53 23.43
C SER A 570 -6.72 -27.41 24.62
N ASN A 571 -5.83 -27.55 25.60
CA ASN A 571 -6.03 -28.36 26.80
C ASN A 571 -6.59 -27.55 27.99
N ALA A 572 -6.83 -26.24 27.82
CA ALA A 572 -7.38 -25.39 28.87
C ALA A 572 -8.91 -25.56 29.00
N ASP A 573 -9.43 -25.38 30.21
CA ASP A 573 -10.87 -25.40 30.48
C ASP A 573 -11.51 -24.05 30.11
N CYS A 574 -12.16 -24.02 28.94
CA CYS A 574 -12.80 -22.83 28.37
C CYS A 574 -14.11 -22.43 29.05
N SER A 575 -14.53 -23.09 30.13
CA SER A 575 -15.77 -22.74 30.84
C SER A 575 -15.62 -21.55 31.80
N THR A 576 -14.39 -21.28 32.25
CA THR A 576 -14.09 -20.21 33.24
C THR A 576 -12.85 -19.38 32.89
N SER A 577 -12.11 -19.74 31.83
CA SER A 577 -10.87 -19.09 31.42
C SER A 577 -10.84 -18.79 29.91
N PHE A 578 -10.07 -17.78 29.53
CA PHE A 578 -9.86 -17.39 28.14
C PHE A 578 -9.22 -18.53 27.32
N CYS A 579 -9.71 -18.75 26.09
CA CYS A 579 -9.19 -19.78 25.19
C CYS A 579 -8.63 -19.20 23.90
N LEU A 580 -7.33 -19.43 23.67
CA LEU A 580 -6.58 -18.82 22.58
C LEU A 580 -7.01 -19.34 21.20
N PHE A 581 -7.21 -20.66 21.07
CA PHE A 581 -7.53 -21.33 19.80
C PHE A 581 -9.02 -21.61 19.59
N LYS A 582 -9.90 -20.97 20.36
CA LYS A 582 -11.36 -21.02 20.13
C LYS A 582 -11.86 -19.61 19.90
N SER A 583 -12.91 -19.45 19.09
CA SER A 583 -13.54 -18.15 18.88
C SER A 583 -15.05 -18.27 18.85
N ASP A 584 -15.75 -17.20 19.25
CA ASP A 584 -17.23 -17.14 19.24
C ASP A 584 -17.80 -17.13 17.81
N THR A 585 -16.98 -16.71 16.85
CA THR A 585 -17.31 -16.71 15.43
C THR A 585 -16.50 -17.77 14.70
N LYS A 586 -15.48 -17.36 13.94
CA LYS A 586 -14.56 -18.26 13.22
C LYS A 586 -13.18 -17.65 13.09
N ASP A 587 -12.17 -18.44 13.40
CA ASP A 587 -10.74 -18.23 13.12
C ASP A 587 -10.21 -16.85 13.56
N LEU A 588 -10.65 -16.33 14.72
CA LEU A 588 -10.15 -15.06 15.25
C LEU A 588 -8.74 -15.21 15.86
N LEU A 589 -7.77 -14.42 15.36
CA LEU A 589 -6.33 -14.42 15.70
C LEU A 589 -5.56 -15.66 15.24
N PHE A 590 -6.13 -16.84 15.48
CA PHE A 590 -5.65 -18.15 15.07
C PHE A 590 -6.82 -18.95 14.53
N ARG A 591 -6.55 -19.99 13.74
CA ARG A 591 -7.61 -20.91 13.33
C ARG A 591 -8.16 -21.70 14.51
N ASP A 592 -9.47 -21.96 14.48
CA ASP A 592 -10.16 -22.69 15.55
C ASP A 592 -9.78 -24.19 15.61
N ASP A 593 -9.21 -24.74 14.52
CA ASP A 593 -8.69 -26.10 14.48
C ASP A 593 -7.20 -26.21 14.87
N THR A 594 -6.61 -25.13 15.38
CA THR A 594 -5.24 -25.12 15.91
C THR A 594 -5.12 -26.00 17.14
N LYS A 595 -4.34 -27.09 17.02
CA LYS A 595 -4.06 -27.98 18.15
C LYS A 595 -3.04 -27.38 19.11
N CYS A 596 -1.99 -26.78 18.56
CA CYS A 596 -0.93 -26.10 19.30
C CYS A 596 -0.10 -25.23 18.34
N LEU A 597 0.76 -24.39 18.91
CA LEU A 597 1.81 -23.69 18.20
C LEU A 597 3.15 -24.40 18.43
N TYR A 598 3.84 -24.80 17.36
CA TYR A 598 5.21 -25.33 17.48
C TYR A 598 6.24 -24.27 17.10
N LYS A 599 7.39 -24.29 17.78
CA LYS A 599 8.49 -23.36 17.50
C LYS A 599 9.10 -23.73 16.14
N VAL A 600 9.22 -22.74 15.25
CA VAL A 600 10.00 -22.90 14.03
C VAL A 600 11.49 -22.82 14.39
N PRO A 601 12.38 -23.70 13.89
CA PRO A 601 13.80 -23.67 14.22
C PRO A 601 14.44 -22.30 13.95
N ASP A 602 15.31 -21.85 14.86
CA ASP A 602 15.94 -20.54 14.75
C ASP A 602 16.78 -20.46 13.45
N GLY A 603 16.69 -19.33 12.74
CA GLY A 603 17.36 -19.13 11.45
C GLY A 603 16.64 -19.74 10.24
N THR A 604 15.45 -20.33 10.41
CA THR A 604 14.62 -20.76 9.29
C THR A 604 14.10 -19.54 8.52
N THR A 605 14.39 -19.48 7.22
CA THR A 605 13.88 -18.42 6.35
C THR A 605 12.43 -18.70 5.95
N TRP A 606 11.71 -17.69 5.47
CA TRP A 606 10.34 -17.86 4.99
C TRP A 606 10.27 -18.82 3.80
N GLU A 607 11.28 -18.84 2.92
CA GLU A 607 11.36 -19.78 1.80
C GLU A 607 11.44 -21.22 2.30
N LYS A 608 12.33 -21.47 3.28
CA LYS A 608 12.51 -22.79 3.87
C LYS A 608 11.28 -23.25 4.64
N TYR A 609 10.58 -22.33 5.30
CA TYR A 609 9.35 -22.64 6.04
C TYR A 609 8.19 -22.99 5.09
N LEU A 610 7.98 -22.19 4.04
CA LEU A 610 6.90 -22.42 3.08
C LEU A 610 7.16 -23.62 2.16
N GLY A 611 8.44 -23.94 1.93
CA GLY A 611 8.87 -25.01 1.04
C GLY A 611 9.01 -24.53 -0.41
N GLU A 612 9.99 -25.09 -1.13
CA GLU A 612 10.35 -24.66 -2.50
C GLU A 612 9.16 -24.73 -3.46
N ASP A 613 8.38 -25.81 -3.43
CA ASP A 613 7.22 -25.99 -4.30
C ASP A 613 6.16 -24.90 -4.11
N TYR A 614 5.90 -24.51 -2.85
CA TYR A 614 4.93 -23.47 -2.54
C TYR A 614 5.43 -22.09 -2.96
N VAL A 615 6.69 -21.78 -2.65
CA VAL A 615 7.35 -20.51 -3.03
C VAL A 615 7.36 -20.35 -4.54
N GLN A 616 7.68 -21.43 -5.27
CA GLN A 616 7.66 -21.45 -6.72
C GLN A 616 6.24 -21.25 -7.26
N ALA A 617 5.25 -21.97 -6.70
CA ALA A 617 3.86 -21.87 -7.15
C ALA A 617 3.28 -20.46 -6.91
N VAL A 618 3.44 -19.90 -5.71
CA VAL A 618 2.96 -18.54 -5.39
C VAL A 618 3.73 -17.47 -6.16
N GLY A 619 5.05 -17.61 -6.28
CA GLY A 619 5.88 -16.69 -7.08
C GLY A 619 5.52 -16.69 -8.57
N ASN A 620 5.18 -17.85 -9.12
CA ASN A 620 4.63 -17.98 -10.47
C ASN A 620 3.26 -17.30 -10.59
N MET A 621 2.37 -17.51 -9.62
CA MET A 621 1.05 -16.90 -9.61
C MET A 621 1.08 -15.38 -9.49
N LYS A 622 2.07 -14.80 -8.81
CA LYS A 622 2.27 -13.34 -8.79
C LYS A 622 2.45 -12.74 -10.18
N LYS A 623 3.11 -13.45 -11.10
CA LYS A 623 3.27 -13.00 -12.49
C LYS A 623 1.95 -12.96 -13.25
N CYS A 624 0.93 -13.68 -12.76
CA CYS A 624 -0.39 -13.80 -13.36
C CYS A 624 -1.47 -13.02 -12.62
N SER A 625 -1.13 -12.31 -11.55
CA SER A 625 -2.12 -11.61 -10.74
C SER A 625 -2.64 -10.38 -11.49
N THR A 626 -3.96 -10.33 -11.68
CA THR A 626 -4.71 -9.22 -12.29
C THR A 626 -5.17 -8.18 -11.27
N SER A 627 -4.88 -8.36 -9.98
CA SER A 627 -5.26 -7.42 -8.92
C SER A 627 -4.27 -6.25 -8.84
N HIS A 628 -4.79 -5.03 -8.99
CA HIS A 628 -4.02 -3.78 -8.87
C HIS A 628 -3.41 -3.57 -7.47
N THR A 629 -3.83 -4.33 -6.46
CA THR A 629 -3.60 -4.05 -5.04
C THR A 629 -2.31 -4.66 -4.47
N ARG A 630 -1.65 -5.62 -5.15
CA ARG A 630 -0.61 -6.47 -4.51
C ARG A 630 0.85 -6.22 -4.93
N ARG A 631 1.18 -5.09 -5.57
CA ARG A 631 2.56 -4.73 -5.98
C ARG A 631 3.46 -4.20 -4.85
N VAL A 632 3.18 -4.56 -3.60
CA VAL A 632 3.87 -3.98 -2.41
C VAL A 632 5.04 -4.83 -1.94
N GLY A 633 4.98 -6.16 -2.12
CA GLY A 633 5.99 -7.09 -1.59
C GLY A 633 7.36 -7.06 -2.29
N ASP A 634 7.49 -6.50 -3.50
CA ASP A 634 8.74 -6.57 -4.27
C ASP A 634 9.74 -5.45 -3.93
N SER A 635 9.43 -4.56 -2.99
CA SER A 635 10.26 -3.37 -2.71
C SER A 635 10.90 -3.33 -1.32
N ALA A 636 10.56 -4.27 -0.42
CA ALA A 636 11.06 -4.30 0.97
C ALA A 636 12.15 -5.36 1.25
N GLY A 637 12.44 -6.25 0.31
CA GLY A 637 13.52 -7.25 0.40
C GLY A 637 14.23 -7.36 -0.93
N GLY A 638 15.56 -7.25 -0.94
CA GLY A 638 16.36 -7.19 -2.16
C GLY A 638 16.16 -8.39 -3.09
N ALA A 639 15.32 -8.26 -4.11
CA ALA A 639 15.28 -9.13 -5.28
C ALA A 639 14.46 -8.47 -6.43
N PHE A 640 14.97 -7.36 -6.99
CA PHE A 640 14.39 -6.70 -8.19
C PHE A 640 14.73 -7.42 -9.52
N GLN A 641 15.38 -8.59 -9.44
CA GLN A 641 15.86 -9.36 -10.58
C GLN A 641 14.78 -9.85 -11.58
N PRO A 642 13.57 -10.30 -11.15
CA PRO A 642 12.61 -10.90 -12.08
C PRO A 642 11.91 -9.88 -13.01
N TYR A 643 11.79 -8.61 -12.59
CA TYR A 643 11.22 -7.54 -13.43
C TYR A 643 12.16 -7.19 -14.60
N LEU A 644 13.47 -7.20 -14.35
CA LEU A 644 14.50 -6.96 -15.37
C LEU A 644 14.59 -8.12 -16.37
N ASP A 645 14.37 -9.36 -15.93
CA ASP A 645 14.33 -10.53 -16.80
C ASP A 645 13.12 -10.51 -17.75
N SER A 646 11.98 -9.97 -17.31
CA SER A 646 10.80 -9.76 -18.16
C SER A 646 11.04 -8.70 -19.25
N LEU A 647 11.69 -7.58 -18.91
CA LEU A 647 12.08 -6.53 -19.86
C LEU A 647 13.15 -7.01 -20.85
N ARG A 648 14.06 -7.88 -20.41
CA ARG A 648 15.10 -8.50 -21.25
C ARG A 648 14.50 -9.39 -22.35
N GLN A 649 13.43 -10.13 -22.04
CA GLN A 649 12.78 -11.04 -22.99
C GLN A 649 12.01 -10.30 -24.10
N GLU A 650 11.42 -9.13 -23.79
CA GLU A 650 10.75 -8.30 -24.80
C GLU A 650 11.72 -7.56 -25.73
N LEU A 651 12.95 -7.27 -25.29
CA LEU A 651 13.94 -6.52 -26.08
C LEU A 651 14.82 -7.39 -27.01
N GLN A 652 14.82 -8.73 -26.84
CA GLN A 652 15.70 -9.62 -27.61
C GLN A 652 15.01 -10.40 -28.75
N GLN A 653 13.70 -10.32 -28.91
CA GLN A 653 12.98 -11.02 -29.99
C GLN A 653 12.20 -10.06 -30.88
N ARG A 654 12.82 -9.50 -31.92
CA ARG A 654 12.22 -9.38 -33.27
C ARG A 654 13.12 -8.69 -34.29
N ASP A 655 13.08 -9.23 -35.51
CA ASP A 655 13.83 -8.84 -36.70
C ASP A 655 13.49 -7.39 -37.15
N PRO A 656 14.49 -6.52 -37.39
CA PRO A 656 14.29 -5.08 -37.60
C PRO A 656 13.66 -4.70 -38.95
N THR A 657 13.61 -5.59 -39.94
CA THR A 657 13.16 -5.27 -41.30
C THR A 657 11.64 -5.32 -41.46
N LEU A 658 10.95 -6.24 -40.78
CA LEU A 658 9.50 -6.43 -40.87
C LEU A 658 8.70 -5.36 -40.09
N LEU A 659 9.32 -4.79 -39.05
CA LEU A 659 8.74 -3.76 -38.18
C LEU A 659 8.57 -2.41 -38.88
N SER A 660 9.51 -2.05 -39.77
CA SER A 660 9.46 -0.75 -40.47
C SER A 660 8.24 -0.62 -41.39
N VAL A 661 7.86 -1.70 -42.08
CA VAL A 661 6.73 -1.74 -43.01
C VAL A 661 5.40 -1.80 -42.25
N ALA A 662 5.34 -2.57 -41.16
CA ALA A 662 4.16 -2.66 -40.31
C ALA A 662 3.86 -1.35 -39.57
N VAL A 663 4.90 -0.65 -39.08
CA VAL A 663 4.76 0.65 -38.41
C VAL A 663 4.27 1.74 -39.36
N ALA A 664 4.72 1.73 -40.61
CA ALA A 664 4.22 2.68 -41.62
C ALA A 664 2.73 2.47 -41.93
N LEU A 665 2.30 1.21 -42.10
CA LEU A 665 0.89 0.87 -42.34
C LEU A 665 0.00 1.18 -41.12
N PHE A 666 0.50 0.92 -39.91
CA PHE A 666 -0.22 1.19 -38.67
C PHE A 666 -0.32 2.68 -38.37
N ALA A 667 0.70 3.48 -38.71
CA ALA A 667 0.67 4.94 -38.56
C ALA A 667 -0.40 5.59 -39.46
N VAL A 668 -0.55 5.13 -40.71
CA VAL A 668 -1.59 5.62 -41.63
C VAL A 668 -2.99 5.27 -41.10
N LEU A 669 -3.17 4.04 -40.61
CA LEU A 669 -4.44 3.57 -40.08
C LEU A 669 -4.81 4.30 -38.78
N LEU A 670 -3.83 4.57 -37.92
CA LEU A 670 -3.99 5.39 -36.72
C LEU A 670 -4.34 6.84 -37.09
N THR A 671 -3.71 7.46 -38.08
CA THR A 671 -4.07 8.85 -38.47
C THR A 671 -5.49 8.97 -38.99
N LEU A 672 -6.01 7.97 -39.70
CA LEU A 672 -7.40 7.96 -40.17
C LEU A 672 -8.41 7.75 -39.02
N VAL A 673 -8.06 6.91 -38.04
CA VAL A 673 -8.88 6.70 -36.83
C VAL A 673 -8.83 7.94 -35.93
N PHE A 674 -7.67 8.57 -35.80
CA PHE A 674 -7.46 9.78 -34.98
C PHE A 674 -8.24 10.97 -35.57
N TRP A 675 -8.27 11.12 -36.89
CA TRP A 675 -9.08 12.16 -37.56
C TRP A 675 -10.58 11.97 -37.29
N LYS A 676 -11.06 10.72 -37.28
CA LYS A 676 -12.47 10.40 -36.97
C LYS A 676 -12.81 10.62 -35.49
N PHE A 677 -11.82 10.49 -34.60
CA PHE A 677 -11.98 10.63 -33.14
C PHE A 677 -11.87 12.09 -32.66
N ILE A 678 -11.07 12.92 -33.35
CA ILE A 678 -10.92 14.35 -33.03
C ILE A 678 -12.21 15.13 -33.26
N TRP A 679 -13.07 14.69 -34.18
CA TRP A 679 -14.33 15.39 -34.46
C TRP A 679 -15.50 15.06 -33.49
N SER A 680 -15.33 14.14 -32.52
CA SER A 680 -16.43 13.77 -31.60
C SER A 680 -16.29 14.24 -30.14
N ARG A 681 -15.20 14.88 -29.73
CA ARG A 681 -15.00 15.29 -28.32
C ARG A 681 -15.45 16.72 -28.02
N LYS A 682 -16.77 16.90 -27.92
CA LYS A 682 -17.41 17.97 -27.12
C LYS A 682 -18.41 17.32 -26.17
N SER A 683 -18.05 17.18 -24.88
CA SER A 683 -18.94 17.02 -23.70
C SER A 683 -18.30 16.12 -22.63
N SER A 684 -17.65 16.67 -21.59
CA SER A 684 -17.20 15.85 -20.43
C SER A 684 -17.60 16.40 -19.04
N GLN A 685 -18.75 17.05 -18.92
CA GLN A 685 -19.30 17.39 -17.60
C GLN A 685 -20.75 16.91 -17.49
N ARG A 686 -20.95 15.75 -16.84
CA ARG A 686 -22.25 15.07 -16.71
C ARG A 686 -22.62 14.71 -15.25
N ALA A 687 -21.83 15.09 -14.25
CA ALA A 687 -22.03 14.65 -12.86
C ALA A 687 -23.06 15.51 -12.09
N VAL A 688 -23.92 14.86 -11.30
CA VAL A 688 -24.86 15.50 -10.37
C VAL A 688 -24.59 14.98 -8.97
N LEU A 689 -24.26 15.88 -8.05
CA LEU A 689 -23.87 15.52 -6.67
C LEU A 689 -25.06 15.60 -5.72
N PHE A 690 -25.33 14.54 -4.95
CA PHE A 690 -26.26 14.57 -3.82
C PHE A 690 -25.50 14.83 -2.53
N VAL A 691 -25.82 15.94 -1.87
CA VAL A 691 -25.09 16.47 -0.71
C VAL A 691 -26.08 16.81 0.40
N GLY A 692 -25.73 16.69 1.68
CA GLY A 692 -26.62 16.98 2.81
C GLY A 692 -26.29 16.16 4.06
N LEU A 693 -26.90 16.49 5.19
CA LEU A 693 -26.65 15.83 6.49
C LEU A 693 -27.00 14.33 6.48
N CYS A 694 -26.55 13.59 7.49
CA CYS A 694 -27.03 12.22 7.73
C CYS A 694 -28.57 12.18 7.80
N ASP A 695 -29.13 11.04 7.44
CA ASP A 695 -30.58 10.79 7.46
C ASP A 695 -31.46 11.67 6.56
N SER A 696 -30.93 12.67 5.84
CA SER A 696 -31.74 13.49 4.91
C SER A 696 -32.32 12.73 3.71
N GLY A 697 -31.89 11.48 3.48
CA GLY A 697 -32.43 10.58 2.47
C GLY A 697 -31.73 10.63 1.10
N LYS A 698 -30.49 11.13 1.04
CA LYS A 698 -29.66 11.19 -0.17
C LYS A 698 -29.53 9.83 -0.87
N THR A 699 -29.10 8.82 -0.12
CA THR A 699 -28.88 7.46 -0.64
C THR A 699 -30.19 6.82 -1.09
N LEU A 700 -31.29 7.07 -0.37
CA LEU A 700 -32.61 6.58 -0.77
C LEU A 700 -33.09 7.25 -2.07
N LEU A 701 -32.91 8.57 -2.23
CA LEU A 701 -33.18 9.28 -3.49
C LEU A 701 -32.32 8.74 -4.64
N PHE A 702 -31.02 8.54 -4.40
CA PHE A 702 -30.09 7.97 -5.37
C PHE A 702 -30.55 6.58 -5.85
N VAL A 703 -30.90 5.68 -4.93
CA VAL A 703 -31.38 4.33 -5.26
C VAL A 703 -32.73 4.38 -5.97
N ARG A 704 -33.65 5.25 -5.54
CA ARG A 704 -34.99 5.38 -6.14
C ARG A 704 -34.89 5.90 -7.58
N LEU A 705 -34.03 6.88 -7.86
CA LEU A 705 -33.80 7.40 -9.22
C LEU A 705 -33.20 6.34 -10.15
N LEU A 706 -32.34 5.45 -9.65
CA LEU A 706 -31.68 4.44 -10.49
C LEU A 706 -32.52 3.18 -10.71
N THR A 707 -33.26 2.77 -9.69
CA THR A 707 -33.94 1.47 -9.68
C THR A 707 -35.45 1.58 -9.75
N GLY A 708 -36.04 2.73 -9.40
CA GLY A 708 -37.48 2.90 -9.21
C GLY A 708 -38.03 2.29 -7.91
N HIS A 709 -37.23 1.53 -7.16
CA HIS A 709 -37.68 0.73 -6.01
C HIS A 709 -37.20 1.31 -4.67
N TYR A 710 -37.97 1.06 -3.61
CA TYR A 710 -37.58 1.38 -2.23
C TYR A 710 -36.50 0.40 -1.75
N ARG A 711 -35.53 0.89 -0.99
CA ARG A 711 -34.54 0.09 -0.28
C ARG A 711 -34.30 0.71 1.09
N ASP A 712 -34.20 -0.11 2.13
CA ASP A 712 -33.68 0.37 3.40
C ASP A 712 -32.21 0.75 3.23
N THR A 713 -31.88 1.99 3.58
CA THR A 713 -30.53 2.55 3.45
C THR A 713 -29.92 2.78 4.82
N GLN A 714 -28.63 2.49 4.97
CA GLN A 714 -27.82 2.86 6.12
C GLN A 714 -26.98 4.11 5.81
N THR A 715 -26.30 4.67 6.79
CA THR A 715 -25.40 5.81 6.59
C THR A 715 -24.24 5.46 5.66
N SER A 716 -24.15 6.14 4.52
CA SER A 716 -23.05 5.94 3.56
C SER A 716 -21.71 6.39 4.15
N ILE A 717 -20.71 5.50 4.11
CA ILE A 717 -19.32 5.76 4.54
C ILE A 717 -18.41 6.07 3.32
N THR A 718 -18.88 5.77 2.10
CA THR A 718 -18.19 6.06 0.82
C THR A 718 -19.16 6.62 -0.22
N ASP A 719 -18.62 7.26 -1.27
CA ASP A 719 -19.43 7.75 -2.39
C ASP A 719 -20.01 6.60 -3.23
N SER A 720 -21.21 6.79 -3.77
CA SER A 720 -21.83 5.87 -4.74
C SER A 720 -22.09 6.60 -6.04
N SER A 721 -21.64 6.06 -7.16
CA SER A 721 -21.83 6.68 -8.48
C SER A 721 -22.49 5.72 -9.48
N ALA A 722 -23.42 6.24 -10.29
CA ALA A 722 -24.10 5.46 -11.31
C ALA A 722 -24.60 6.35 -12.46
N ALA A 723 -24.70 5.75 -13.66
CA ALA A 723 -25.26 6.41 -14.83
C ALA A 723 -26.80 6.40 -14.77
N TYR A 724 -27.41 7.58 -14.73
CA TYR A 724 -28.85 7.79 -14.79
C TYR A 724 -29.27 8.14 -16.22
N LYS A 725 -30.18 7.35 -16.80
CA LYS A 725 -30.74 7.63 -18.12
C LYS A 725 -31.92 8.59 -17.94
N VAL A 726 -31.81 9.77 -18.52
CA VAL A 726 -32.89 10.76 -18.45
C VAL A 726 -34.01 10.33 -19.38
N ASN A 727 -35.25 10.36 -18.87
CA ASN A 727 -36.44 10.04 -19.63
C ASN A 727 -36.84 11.19 -20.58
N ASN A 728 -36.00 11.45 -21.58
CA ASN A 728 -36.21 12.45 -22.63
C ASN A 728 -35.97 11.82 -24.01
N ASN A 729 -36.68 12.28 -25.04
CA ASN A 729 -36.57 11.81 -26.45
C ASN A 729 -35.17 11.92 -27.09
N ARG A 730 -34.15 12.42 -26.36
CA ARG A 730 -32.77 12.69 -26.83
C ARG A 730 -31.72 11.69 -26.32
N GLY A 731 -32.07 10.75 -25.43
CA GLY A 731 -31.14 9.69 -24.98
C GLY A 731 -29.94 10.15 -24.14
N ASN A 732 -30.02 11.31 -23.49
CA ASN A 732 -28.94 11.83 -22.63
C ASN A 732 -28.86 11.07 -21.30
N SER A 733 -27.63 10.77 -20.84
CA SER A 733 -27.35 10.23 -19.50
C SER A 733 -26.70 11.26 -18.57
N LEU A 734 -26.93 11.18 -17.28
CA LEU A 734 -26.20 11.92 -16.24
C LEU A 734 -25.46 10.91 -15.35
N THR A 735 -24.41 11.33 -14.66
CA THR A 735 -23.76 10.53 -13.62
C THR A 735 -24.23 11.05 -12.28
N LEU A 736 -25.07 10.29 -11.58
CA LEU A 736 -25.46 10.63 -10.21
C LEU A 736 -24.35 10.19 -9.26
N ILE A 737 -24.03 11.01 -8.27
CA ILE A 737 -23.04 10.70 -7.24
C ILE A 737 -23.65 11.03 -5.87
N ASP A 738 -23.86 10.01 -5.03
CA ASP A 738 -24.28 10.14 -3.63
C ASP A 738 -23.04 10.32 -2.74
N LEU A 739 -23.02 11.41 -1.94
CA LEU A 739 -21.92 11.70 -1.03
C LEU A 739 -22.27 11.36 0.44
N PRO A 740 -21.32 10.82 1.23
CA PRO A 740 -21.47 10.62 2.67
C PRO A 740 -21.94 11.89 3.40
N GLY A 741 -22.92 11.75 4.29
CA GLY A 741 -23.47 12.86 5.10
C GLY A 741 -22.78 13.07 6.46
N HIS A 742 -21.92 12.14 6.88
CA HIS A 742 -21.27 12.18 8.20
C HIS A 742 -20.31 13.37 8.32
N GLU A 743 -20.23 14.01 9.48
CA GLU A 743 -19.46 15.25 9.69
C GLU A 743 -17.98 15.11 9.32
N SER A 744 -17.35 14.02 9.74
CA SER A 744 -15.95 13.73 9.45
C SER A 744 -15.62 13.48 7.98
N LEU A 745 -16.62 13.17 7.14
CA LEU A 745 -16.41 12.74 5.75
C LEU A 745 -16.97 13.74 4.73
N ARG A 746 -18.06 14.44 5.04
CA ARG A 746 -18.86 15.18 4.04
C ARG A 746 -18.07 16.23 3.25
N LEU A 747 -17.11 16.92 3.86
CA LEU A 747 -16.28 17.94 3.18
C LEU A 747 -15.17 17.32 2.34
N GLN A 748 -14.52 16.27 2.83
CA GLN A 748 -13.50 15.54 2.09
C GLN A 748 -14.05 15.00 0.76
N PHE A 749 -15.28 14.47 0.78
CA PHE A 749 -15.93 13.96 -0.43
C PHE A 749 -16.47 15.09 -1.32
N LEU A 750 -16.98 16.19 -0.76
CA LEU A 750 -17.37 17.35 -1.56
C LEU A 750 -16.19 17.92 -2.34
N ASP A 751 -15.03 18.10 -1.69
CA ASP A 751 -13.80 18.58 -2.33
C ASP A 751 -13.31 17.68 -3.46
N ARG A 752 -13.44 16.36 -3.28
CA ARG A 752 -13.07 15.37 -4.29
C ARG A 752 -13.91 15.49 -5.57
N PHE A 753 -15.20 15.81 -5.45
CA PHE A 753 -16.15 15.74 -6.58
C PHE A 753 -16.61 17.09 -7.14
N LYS A 754 -16.45 18.21 -6.40
CA LYS A 754 -17.00 19.54 -6.77
C LYS A 754 -16.56 20.03 -8.16
N SER A 755 -15.33 19.75 -8.59
CA SER A 755 -14.81 20.16 -9.91
C SER A 755 -15.45 19.45 -11.10
N SER A 756 -16.07 18.29 -10.88
CA SER A 756 -16.74 17.48 -11.91
C SER A 756 -18.25 17.79 -12.01
N ALA A 757 -18.79 18.54 -11.04
CA ALA A 757 -20.22 18.78 -10.88
C ALA A 757 -20.79 19.66 -12.00
N ARG A 758 -21.76 19.11 -12.74
CA ARG A 758 -22.66 19.87 -13.61
C ARG A 758 -23.80 20.49 -12.78
N ALA A 759 -24.22 19.80 -11.73
CA ALA A 759 -25.25 20.26 -10.80
C ALA A 759 -25.04 19.69 -9.39
N VAL A 760 -25.59 20.39 -8.39
CA VAL A 760 -25.59 20.00 -6.98
C VAL A 760 -27.03 19.95 -6.48
N VAL A 761 -27.41 18.83 -5.87
CA VAL A 761 -28.68 18.59 -5.19
C VAL A 761 -28.40 18.49 -3.70
N PHE A 762 -28.70 19.56 -2.97
CA PHE A 762 -28.57 19.62 -1.51
C PHE A 762 -29.86 19.11 -0.85
N VAL A 763 -29.81 17.94 -0.24
CA VAL A 763 -30.97 17.24 0.34
C VAL A 763 -31.14 17.58 1.81
N VAL A 764 -32.31 18.12 2.15
CA VAL A 764 -32.70 18.54 3.51
C VAL A 764 -33.78 17.60 4.05
N ASP A 765 -33.63 17.14 5.29
CA ASP A 765 -34.71 16.46 6.02
C ASP A 765 -35.75 17.48 6.47
N SER A 766 -36.90 17.53 5.79
CA SER A 766 -37.94 18.51 6.10
C SER A 766 -38.62 18.27 7.44
N ALA A 767 -38.60 17.04 7.97
CA ALA A 767 -39.23 16.69 9.24
C ALA A 767 -38.33 16.99 10.44
N ALA A 768 -37.01 16.82 10.30
CA ALA A 768 -36.02 17.13 11.33
C ALA A 768 -35.53 18.59 11.29
N PHE A 769 -35.79 19.32 10.20
CA PHE A 769 -35.24 20.65 9.91
C PHE A 769 -35.32 21.65 11.08
N GLN A 770 -36.42 21.68 11.82
CA GLN A 770 -36.60 22.63 12.94
C GLN A 770 -35.52 22.47 14.03
N ARG A 771 -34.97 21.26 14.21
CA ARG A 771 -33.92 20.94 15.19
C ARG A 771 -32.52 21.10 14.60
N GLU A 772 -32.38 20.85 13.30
CA GLU A 772 -31.09 20.78 12.59
C GLU A 772 -30.75 22.05 11.78
N VAL A 773 -31.59 23.09 11.85
CA VAL A 773 -31.48 24.30 11.02
C VAL A 773 -30.07 24.90 11.02
N LYS A 774 -29.37 24.88 12.16
CA LYS A 774 -28.01 25.40 12.30
C LYS A 774 -26.99 24.57 11.53
N ASP A 775 -27.02 23.25 11.71
CA ASP A 775 -26.08 22.32 11.07
C ASP A 775 -26.31 22.26 9.55
N VAL A 776 -27.59 22.33 9.13
CA VAL A 776 -27.97 22.43 7.72
C VAL A 776 -27.46 23.74 7.12
N ALA A 777 -27.65 24.88 7.81
CA ALA A 777 -27.22 26.18 7.33
C ALA A 777 -25.68 26.30 7.26
N GLU A 778 -24.96 25.77 8.24
CA GLU A 778 -23.49 25.78 8.23
C GLU A 778 -22.93 24.95 7.08
N PHE A 779 -23.47 23.74 6.86
CA PHE A 779 -23.00 22.91 5.75
C PHE A 779 -23.39 23.51 4.39
N LEU A 780 -24.62 24.03 4.26
CA LEU A 780 -25.07 24.71 3.05
C LEU A 780 -24.22 25.94 2.73
N TYR A 781 -23.83 26.73 3.74
CA TYR A 781 -22.94 27.89 3.57
C TYR A 781 -21.63 27.48 2.88
N GLN A 782 -21.02 26.38 3.31
CA GLN A 782 -19.76 25.88 2.73
C GLN A 782 -19.96 25.41 1.28
N VAL A 783 -21.00 24.61 1.03
CA VAL A 783 -21.33 24.10 -0.30
C VAL A 783 -21.62 25.24 -1.29
N LEU A 784 -22.29 26.31 -0.86
CA LEU A 784 -22.57 27.48 -1.69
C LEU A 784 -21.30 28.28 -2.03
N ILE A 785 -20.40 28.48 -1.06
CA ILE A 785 -19.12 29.16 -1.28
C ILE A 785 -18.27 28.37 -2.28
N ASP A 786 -18.17 27.06 -2.09
CA ASP A 786 -17.46 26.18 -3.00
C ASP A 786 -18.06 26.24 -4.42
N SER A 787 -19.39 26.18 -4.52
CA SER A 787 -20.09 26.22 -5.81
C SER A 787 -19.93 27.56 -6.54
N MET A 788 -19.88 28.68 -5.82
CA MET A 788 -19.60 30.01 -6.40
C MET A 788 -18.14 30.14 -6.86
N GLY A 789 -17.21 29.45 -6.22
CA GLY A 789 -15.79 29.45 -6.58
C GLY A 789 -15.46 28.66 -7.85
N LEU A 790 -16.39 27.84 -8.35
CA LEU A 790 -16.16 27.03 -9.55
C LEU A 790 -16.41 27.80 -10.85
N LYS A 791 -15.46 27.70 -11.79
CA LYS A 791 -15.56 28.33 -13.12
C LYS A 791 -16.76 27.86 -13.95
N ASN A 792 -17.31 26.69 -13.66
CA ASN A 792 -18.40 26.07 -14.43
C ASN A 792 -19.81 26.42 -13.93
N ALA A 793 -19.93 27.13 -12.79
CA ALA A 793 -21.20 27.58 -12.20
C ALA A 793 -22.31 26.51 -12.21
N PRO A 794 -22.20 25.45 -11.38
CA PRO A 794 -23.15 24.33 -11.40
C PRO A 794 -24.58 24.78 -11.07
N SER A 795 -25.57 24.12 -11.68
CA SER A 795 -26.99 24.32 -11.29
C SER A 795 -27.22 23.81 -9.87
N PHE A 796 -27.96 24.56 -9.05
CA PHE A 796 -28.10 24.27 -7.62
C PHE A 796 -29.56 24.07 -7.24
N LEU A 797 -29.86 22.92 -6.63
CA LEU A 797 -31.18 22.56 -6.12
C LEU A 797 -31.11 22.26 -4.63
N ILE A 798 -32.04 22.80 -3.85
CA ILE A 798 -32.30 22.35 -2.49
C ILE A 798 -33.54 21.46 -2.53
N ALA A 799 -33.35 20.17 -2.28
CA ALA A 799 -34.41 19.16 -2.26
C ALA A 799 -34.88 18.94 -0.81
N CYS A 800 -36.05 19.49 -0.48
CA CYS A 800 -36.74 19.35 0.79
C CYS A 800 -37.46 17.99 0.84
N ASN A 801 -36.72 16.97 1.30
CA ASN A 801 -37.15 15.58 1.30
C ASN A 801 -37.98 15.22 2.55
N LYS A 802 -38.64 14.05 2.52
CA LYS A 802 -39.51 13.49 3.57
C LYS A 802 -40.84 14.22 3.80
N GLN A 803 -41.43 14.77 2.74
CA GLN A 803 -42.74 15.42 2.78
C GLN A 803 -43.91 14.45 3.09
N ASP A 804 -43.64 13.14 3.12
CA ASP A 804 -44.59 12.12 3.59
C ASP A 804 -44.82 12.13 5.11
N ILE A 805 -43.98 12.84 5.86
CA ILE A 805 -44.08 12.94 7.33
C ILE A 805 -44.90 14.18 7.70
N ALA A 806 -45.93 14.03 8.54
CA ALA A 806 -46.86 15.10 8.90
C ALA A 806 -46.20 16.36 9.53
N MET A 807 -45.02 16.22 10.12
CA MET A 807 -44.26 17.31 10.74
C MET A 807 -43.28 18.01 9.76
N ALA A 808 -43.26 17.60 8.48
CA ALA A 808 -42.38 18.15 7.46
C ALA A 808 -42.66 19.64 7.20
N LYS A 809 -41.59 20.44 7.07
CA LYS A 809 -41.67 21.85 6.70
C LYS A 809 -41.74 21.99 5.19
N SER A 810 -42.54 22.95 4.70
CA SER A 810 -42.57 23.30 3.28
C SER A 810 -41.26 23.94 2.84
N ALA A 811 -40.93 23.81 1.55
CA ALA A 811 -39.76 24.42 0.93
C ALA A 811 -39.72 25.94 1.17
N LYS A 812 -40.88 26.61 1.13
CA LYS A 812 -40.98 28.06 1.40
C LYS A 812 -40.56 28.41 2.83
N LEU A 813 -40.96 27.60 3.81
CA LEU A 813 -40.60 27.83 5.22
C LEU A 813 -39.12 27.50 5.47
N ILE A 814 -38.62 26.41 4.86
CA ILE A 814 -37.19 26.04 4.91
C ILE A 814 -36.34 27.16 4.32
N GLN A 815 -36.72 27.71 3.16
CA GLN A 815 -36.03 28.83 2.53
C GLN A 815 -35.96 30.04 3.47
N GLN A 816 -37.08 30.46 4.06
CA GLN A 816 -37.12 31.62 4.96
C GLN A 816 -36.25 31.43 6.21
N GLN A 817 -36.23 30.23 6.79
CA GLN A 817 -35.41 29.93 7.96
C GLN A 817 -33.92 29.83 7.62
N LEU A 818 -33.56 29.23 6.47
CA LEU A 818 -32.18 29.20 5.99
C LEU A 818 -31.66 30.59 5.65
N GLU A 819 -32.48 31.46 5.05
CA GLU A 819 -32.10 32.85 4.75
C GLU A 819 -31.71 33.60 6.03
N LYS A 820 -32.51 33.43 7.09
CA LYS A 820 -32.23 34.02 8.41
C LYS A 820 -30.94 33.48 9.04
N GLU A 821 -30.75 32.15 9.07
CA GLU A 821 -29.55 31.55 9.68
C GLU A 821 -28.27 31.82 8.88
N LEU A 822 -28.33 31.79 7.54
CA LEU A 822 -27.20 32.15 6.68
C LEU A 822 -26.82 33.63 6.84
N ASN A 823 -27.81 34.51 7.05
CA ASN A 823 -27.52 35.91 7.39
C ASN A 823 -26.74 36.03 8.70
N THR A 824 -27.14 35.29 9.74
CA THR A 824 -26.43 35.23 11.03
C THR A 824 -25.00 34.72 10.84
N LEU A 825 -24.81 33.57 10.17
CA LEU A 825 -23.49 32.98 9.92
C LEU A 825 -22.56 33.92 9.14
N ARG A 826 -23.10 34.61 8.14
CA ARG A 826 -22.36 35.61 7.36
C ARG A 826 -21.87 36.77 8.24
N VAL A 827 -22.74 37.31 9.10
CA VAL A 827 -22.39 38.42 10.01
C VAL A 827 -21.33 37.96 11.01
N THR A 828 -21.53 36.81 11.65
CA THR A 828 -20.57 36.26 12.63
C THR A 828 -19.20 35.99 12.03
N ARG A 829 -19.12 35.36 10.84
CA ARG A 829 -17.84 35.09 10.17
C ARG A 829 -17.15 36.36 9.65
N SER A 830 -17.89 37.42 9.36
CA SER A 830 -17.33 38.74 8.98
C SER A 830 -16.82 39.58 10.15
N ALA A 831 -17.21 39.24 11.39
CA ALA A 831 -16.82 39.95 12.61
C ALA A 831 -15.62 39.30 13.35
N ALA A 832 -15.15 38.13 12.90
CA ALA A 832 -13.99 37.45 13.48
C ALA A 832 -12.67 38.19 13.08
N PRO A 833 -11.75 38.50 14.03
CA PRO A 833 -10.48 39.15 13.69
C PRO A 833 -9.61 38.24 12.83
N SER A 834 -9.20 38.73 11.65
CA SER A 834 -8.24 38.03 10.80
C SER A 834 -6.84 38.07 11.43
N THR A 835 -6.31 36.93 11.87
CA THR A 835 -4.89 36.78 12.17
C THR A 835 -4.12 36.78 10.84
N LEU A 836 -3.42 37.89 10.56
CA LEU A 836 -2.35 38.11 9.58
C LEU A 836 -2.23 37.09 8.43
N ASP A 837 -2.95 37.35 7.32
CA ASP A 837 -2.60 36.86 6.00
C ASP A 837 -2.67 38.02 5.00
N SER A 838 -1.50 38.44 4.51
CA SER A 838 -1.37 39.42 3.45
C SER A 838 -1.18 38.70 2.11
N SER A 839 -2.28 38.34 1.45
CA SER A 839 -2.31 38.14 0.01
C SER A 839 -3.67 38.54 -0.59
N SER A 840 -3.61 39.17 -1.75
CA SER A 840 -4.59 40.08 -2.31
C SER A 840 -5.65 39.41 -3.20
N THR A 841 -6.58 38.67 -2.60
CA THR A 841 -7.90 38.37 -3.21
C THR A 841 -8.97 38.40 -2.13
N ALA A 842 -9.97 39.26 -2.28
CA ALA A 842 -11.07 39.38 -1.31
C ALA A 842 -11.80 38.02 -1.18
N PRO A 843 -12.06 37.53 0.05
CA PRO A 843 -12.79 36.28 0.25
C PRO A 843 -14.18 36.36 -0.40
N VAL A 844 -14.58 35.30 -1.12
CA VAL A 844 -15.92 35.18 -1.74
C VAL A 844 -16.96 35.28 -0.62
N GLN A 845 -17.78 36.33 -0.63
CA GLN A 845 -18.76 36.59 0.42
C GLN A 845 -20.18 36.25 -0.06
N LEU A 846 -20.98 35.62 0.81
CA LEU A 846 -22.37 35.25 0.52
C LEU A 846 -23.29 36.50 0.56
N GLY A 847 -24.03 36.77 -0.52
CA GLY A 847 -25.01 37.88 -0.59
C GLY A 847 -24.42 39.30 -0.67
N LYS A 848 -25.27 40.33 -0.58
CA LYS A 848 -24.86 41.74 -0.69
C LYS A 848 -24.57 42.38 0.67
N LYS A 849 -23.50 43.18 0.77
CA LYS A 849 -23.13 43.91 2.00
C LYS A 849 -24.22 44.91 2.38
N GLY A 850 -24.64 44.91 3.66
CA GLY A 850 -25.65 45.86 4.18
C GLY A 850 -27.12 45.54 3.88
N LYS A 851 -27.42 44.39 3.24
CA LYS A 851 -28.79 43.86 3.09
C LYS A 851 -28.91 42.51 3.81
N GLU A 852 -30.12 42.16 4.23
CA GLU A 852 -30.43 40.80 4.67
C GLU A 852 -30.20 39.81 3.52
N PHE A 853 -29.73 38.60 3.85
CA PHE A 853 -29.42 37.60 2.85
C PHE A 853 -30.71 37.02 2.25
N GLU A 854 -30.76 36.97 0.93
CA GLU A 854 -31.77 36.25 0.16
C GLU A 854 -31.05 35.40 -0.90
N PHE A 855 -31.55 34.20 -1.19
CA PHE A 855 -30.95 33.33 -2.21
C PHE A 855 -30.94 33.98 -3.61
N SER A 856 -31.86 34.92 -3.87
CA SER A 856 -31.94 35.75 -5.07
C SER A 856 -30.68 36.60 -5.34
N GLN A 857 -29.88 36.84 -4.31
CA GLN A 857 -28.67 37.67 -4.38
C GLN A 857 -27.44 36.91 -4.85
N LEU A 858 -27.51 35.57 -4.92
CA LEU A 858 -26.39 34.73 -5.33
C LEU A 858 -26.19 34.78 -6.86
N PRO A 859 -24.94 34.65 -7.34
CA PRO A 859 -24.65 34.57 -8.78
C PRO A 859 -25.11 33.24 -9.41
N LEU A 860 -25.36 32.22 -8.58
CA LEU A 860 -25.91 30.92 -8.98
C LEU A 860 -27.41 30.83 -8.66
N LYS A 861 -28.18 30.27 -9.60
CA LYS A 861 -29.62 30.10 -9.42
C LYS A 861 -29.89 28.91 -8.49
N VAL A 862 -30.39 29.20 -7.29
CA VAL A 862 -30.84 28.19 -6.32
C VAL A 862 -32.34 27.96 -6.49
N GLU A 863 -32.73 26.74 -6.84
CA GLU A 863 -34.13 26.31 -6.89
C GLU A 863 -34.46 25.48 -5.64
N PHE A 864 -35.72 25.50 -5.20
CA PHE A 864 -36.22 24.70 -4.08
C PHE A 864 -37.30 23.74 -4.58
N LEU A 865 -37.29 22.51 -4.09
CA LEU A 865 -38.25 21.47 -4.45
C LEU A 865 -38.68 20.68 -3.21
N GLU A 866 -39.95 20.33 -3.15
CA GLU A 866 -40.51 19.38 -2.19
C GLU A 866 -40.52 17.97 -2.80
N CYS A 867 -40.03 16.96 -2.05
CA CYS A 867 -40.06 15.58 -2.51
C CYS A 867 -40.21 14.58 -1.36
N SER A 868 -40.60 13.35 -1.70
CA SER A 868 -40.55 12.21 -0.79
C SER A 868 -39.98 10.98 -1.49
N ALA A 869 -38.77 10.60 -1.09
CA ALA A 869 -38.12 9.38 -1.56
C ALA A 869 -38.84 8.09 -1.10
N LYS A 870 -39.62 8.18 0.00
CA LYS A 870 -40.35 7.06 0.60
C LYS A 870 -41.76 6.91 0.02
N GLY A 871 -42.43 8.02 -0.33
CA GLY A 871 -43.82 8.05 -0.78
C GLY A 871 -44.83 8.07 0.38
N GLY A 872 -46.10 8.35 0.07
CA GLY A 872 -47.18 8.43 1.06
C GLY A 872 -47.90 7.09 1.28
N ARG A 873 -48.07 6.71 2.55
CA ARG A 873 -48.85 5.56 3.07
C ARG A 873 -48.53 4.17 2.49
N GLY A 874 -47.65 3.46 3.18
CA GLY A 874 -47.81 2.03 3.48
C GLY A 874 -47.50 1.00 2.39
N ASP A 875 -47.63 1.32 1.10
CA ASP A 875 -47.38 0.36 0.00
C ASP A 875 -46.32 0.88 -0.99
N ALA A 876 -45.52 -0.05 -1.51
CA ALA A 876 -44.19 0.15 -2.08
C ALA A 876 -44.06 1.01 -3.37
N ASP A 877 -45.15 1.51 -3.96
CA ASP A 877 -45.14 1.73 -5.42
C ASP A 877 -44.97 3.14 -5.97
N THR A 878 -45.12 4.25 -5.24
CA THR A 878 -44.82 5.58 -5.85
C THR A 878 -44.17 6.57 -4.90
N ALA A 879 -42.85 6.77 -5.05
CA ALA A 879 -42.13 7.91 -4.48
C ALA A 879 -42.56 9.21 -5.18
N ASP A 880 -42.62 10.30 -4.42
CA ASP A 880 -42.94 11.63 -4.95
C ASP A 880 -41.63 12.38 -5.30
N ILE A 881 -41.05 12.01 -6.44
CA ILE A 881 -39.77 12.55 -6.94
C ILE A 881 -39.86 13.07 -8.37
N GLN A 882 -41.08 13.20 -8.92
CA GLN A 882 -41.31 13.51 -10.33
C GLN A 882 -40.76 14.89 -10.72
N ASP A 883 -40.85 15.86 -9.83
CA ASP A 883 -40.33 17.19 -10.08
C ASP A 883 -38.80 17.25 -9.99
N LEU A 884 -38.18 16.36 -9.20
CA LEU A 884 -36.73 16.16 -9.19
C LEU A 884 -36.27 15.54 -10.52
N GLU A 885 -37.00 14.56 -11.05
CA GLU A 885 -36.73 13.97 -12.36
C GLU A 885 -36.87 14.98 -13.50
N LYS A 886 -37.92 15.82 -13.49
CA LYS A 886 -38.08 16.93 -14.43
C LYS A 886 -36.93 17.92 -14.35
N TRP A 887 -36.46 18.23 -13.13
CA TRP A 887 -35.31 19.13 -12.93
C TRP A 887 -34.01 18.52 -13.47
N LEU A 888 -33.74 17.24 -13.19
CA LEU A 888 -32.61 16.51 -13.77
C LEU A 888 -32.69 16.45 -15.29
N ALA A 889 -33.89 16.29 -15.84
CA ALA A 889 -34.12 16.26 -17.28
C ALA A 889 -33.86 17.60 -17.98
N LYS A 890 -34.03 18.72 -17.27
CA LYS A 890 -33.66 20.07 -17.75
C LYS A 890 -32.15 20.28 -17.78
N ILE A 891 -31.39 19.56 -16.95
CA ILE A 891 -29.94 19.71 -16.80
C ILE A 891 -29.18 18.80 -17.76
N ALA A 892 -29.69 17.62 -18.05
CA ALA A 892 -29.12 16.65 -19.00
C ALA A 892 -29.12 17.14 -20.45
#